data_AF-A0A849K413-F1
#
_entry.id   AF-A0A849K413-F1
#
_cell.length_a   1.000
_cell.length_b   1.000
_cell.length_c   1.000
_cell.angle_alpha   90.00
_cell.angle_beta   90.00
_cell.angle_gamma   90.00
#
_symmetry.space_group_name_H-M   'P 1'
#
loop_
_entity.id
_entity.type
_entity.pdbx_description
1 polymer ?
#
loop_
_entity_poly.entity_id
_entity_poly.type
_entity_poly.pdbx_seq_one_letter_code
_entity_poly.pdbx_strand_id
1 'polypeptide(L)'
;MNAPGERGSLSIAEQARRLGVADRYHGFWGKEEIVSEAVLERAVQAMSGDGHGAPPQHFGLPVVQVAREGESAVVRWSSHDSGGARWRLVVEDKGFEVASGELQRSYQEAAIVLPPALAAGYYRLTLEGAPAHEHCRLIVAPRHCHVAPALQQGERWWGCTIQLYALRSSRDWGIGDFGDLRRLCDAAAHQGASFIGLSPLHALFPHNPAAASPYSPSSRKALNPIYLDVQTLVDLGGCEEAVQKVQSEGFQERLQALREAEMVDYEGVAQAKLEVLRILWRHFEQHELDKDRSRGAHFLAYMREREQTIGRHALFEALQDHLFAQDPNVWGWPAWPEEYRDPSGPAVKAFQERSTSAVRFRFWLQWLSEVQLESCQRYARTRGMGIGLYCDLAVGVNGGGAETWVEHELFALGMHAGAPPDPLAPTGQDWGLPPWSPQRLRQARYQPFIDTLRANMRHCGALRLDHVMALMRLYWTGPDGGTYVEYPLEELMGVLALESQRHQCMVIGEDLGNVAPRMRDAMREGNLLSYRPLLFEREEDGGFRRPSQWQPKALAVVSTHDLPTLRGFWMGEDIELAGKLELYPDQAAHEGQVLNRAQDRARLLLALQREDLLPEGTTVQPTSLPDATQPLVDAVYAFLARTPCWLVGVQLEDVTGQMLQVNVPGTTEDRFPNWRRKLSVTVEGLGSDARWASLAAVLRAERSGPKPLATAPLELPALATANVPCATYRVQFHEGCTFEHITQAIPYLKALGVSHLYSSPYLRARPGSTHGYDIIDHGQLNPEVGDELAHSKMCQALRRNGMGQILDIVPNHMGVLEADNAWWLDVLEHGRASSHAETFDIEWTPAQPEMAGRVLLPVLGDHFGKVLEAGELQLHFDPEPGEFVLRYWDHRFPVDPRSYPEILSALPAPPARDDSEGDSHAVVAALLDAFGRLPARDDAGEDARRSRVRDSTVYKRQLARLASRHEWLSRWIEACVQRLNGQPGEPASFDALEQLVSTQAYRLADWRVASDDVNYRRFFDVNTLAGLRMERQEVFEATHRKVLHWLQDGLLTGLRIDHPDGLSDPLAYFEQLSPAMRRRRKWSGTSRAPCTWWWRRSSPSTRRCPRTGRCTATPATASAAWSTASSWRRRTRKRCWPPGRPSPATRPTSTSCCTSARS
;
A
#
# COMPACT_ATOMS: atom_id res chain seq x y z
N MET A 1 -72.73 -12.79 16.44
CA MET A 1 -71.83 -12.53 17.59
C MET A 1 -71.11 -13.84 17.91
N ASN A 2 -69.82 -13.92 17.58
CA ASN A 2 -68.83 -14.81 18.18
C ASN A 2 -67.48 -14.11 17.95
N ALA A 3 -66.79 -13.81 19.04
CA ALA A 3 -65.51 -13.10 19.05
C ALA A 3 -64.39 -13.96 18.42
N PRO A 4 -63.42 -13.37 17.71
CA PRO A 4 -62.25 -14.09 17.24
C PRO A 4 -61.30 -14.33 18.42
N GLY A 5 -61.01 -15.61 18.67
CA GLY A 5 -60.16 -16.08 19.74
C GLY A 5 -58.69 -15.66 19.63
N GLU A 6 -58.07 -15.61 20.81
CA GLU A 6 -56.68 -15.33 21.13
C GLU A 6 -55.70 -16.10 20.22
N ARG A 7 -54.79 -15.38 19.55
CA ARG A 7 -53.55 -15.97 19.04
C ARG A 7 -52.63 -16.19 20.24
N GLY A 8 -52.38 -17.45 20.63
CA GLY A 8 -51.49 -17.78 21.74
C GLY A 8 -50.11 -17.15 21.57
N SER A 9 -49.61 -16.47 22.61
CA SER A 9 -48.25 -15.93 22.64
C SER A 9 -47.24 -17.08 22.61
N LEU A 10 -46.21 -16.98 21.77
CA LEU A 10 -45.10 -17.96 21.74
C LEU A 10 -44.45 -18.05 23.12
N SER A 11 -44.07 -19.26 23.55
CA SER A 11 -43.27 -19.44 24.76
C SER A 11 -41.91 -18.77 24.62
N ILE A 12 -41.30 -18.34 25.73
CA ILE A 12 -40.01 -17.64 25.68
C ILE A 12 -38.90 -18.50 25.07
N ALA A 13 -38.91 -19.81 25.30
CA ALA A 13 -37.97 -20.75 24.66
C ALA A 13 -38.15 -20.80 23.12
N GLU A 14 -39.39 -20.69 22.62
CA GLU A 14 -39.64 -20.60 21.17
C GLU A 14 -39.19 -19.25 20.60
N GLN A 15 -39.38 -18.16 21.34
CA GLN A 15 -38.86 -16.84 20.96
C GLN A 15 -37.33 -16.84 20.90
N ALA A 16 -36.67 -17.38 21.94
CA ALA A 16 -35.22 -17.54 22.01
C ALA A 16 -34.68 -18.33 20.80
N ARG A 17 -35.23 -19.51 20.51
CA ARG A 17 -34.79 -20.33 19.36
C ARG A 17 -34.95 -19.62 18.03
N ARG A 18 -36.03 -18.84 17.83
CA ARG A 18 -36.23 -18.05 16.59
C ARG A 18 -35.20 -16.94 16.42
N LEU A 19 -34.65 -16.45 17.53
CA LEU A 19 -33.63 -15.41 17.54
C LEU A 19 -32.19 -15.98 17.51
N GLY A 20 -32.02 -17.31 17.54
CA GLY A 20 -30.70 -17.96 17.61
C GLY A 20 -30.11 -17.98 19.02
N VAL A 21 -30.93 -17.79 20.05
CA VAL A 21 -30.53 -17.94 21.47
C VAL A 21 -30.79 -19.39 21.88
N ALA A 22 -29.75 -20.06 22.38
CA ALA A 22 -29.84 -21.45 22.80
C ALA A 22 -30.65 -21.58 24.10
N ASP A 23 -31.58 -22.54 24.16
CA ASP A 23 -32.33 -22.91 25.37
C ASP A 23 -31.65 -24.04 26.16
N ARG A 24 -30.62 -24.65 25.56
CA ARG A 24 -29.75 -25.68 26.15
C ARG A 24 -28.37 -25.65 25.51
N TYR A 25 -27.34 -26.07 26.24
CA TYR A 25 -25.99 -26.23 25.68
C TYR A 25 -25.21 -27.31 26.42
N HIS A 26 -24.12 -27.79 25.83
CA HIS A 26 -23.21 -28.73 26.52
C HIS A 26 -22.08 -27.95 27.19
N GLY A 27 -21.92 -28.15 28.50
CA GLY A 27 -20.78 -27.64 29.26
C GLY A 27 -19.46 -28.31 28.85
N PHE A 28 -18.33 -27.85 29.41
CA PHE A 28 -17.01 -28.40 29.10
C PHE A 28 -16.91 -29.91 29.34
N TRP A 29 -17.60 -30.41 30.38
CA TRP A 29 -17.62 -31.82 30.78
C TRP A 29 -18.61 -32.69 29.98
N GLY A 30 -19.22 -32.15 28.93
CA GLY A 30 -20.19 -32.87 28.09
C GLY A 30 -21.59 -33.03 28.72
N LYS A 31 -21.82 -32.48 29.91
CA LYS A 31 -23.15 -32.42 30.53
C LYS A 31 -24.01 -31.37 29.80
N GLU A 32 -25.24 -31.74 29.47
CA GLU A 32 -26.24 -30.81 28.94
C GLU A 32 -26.77 -29.91 30.07
N GLU A 33 -26.71 -28.61 29.88
CA GLU A 33 -27.23 -27.57 30.76
C GLU A 33 -28.48 -26.95 30.14
N ILE A 34 -29.54 -26.84 30.94
CA ILE A 34 -30.80 -26.20 30.54
C ILE A 34 -30.76 -24.74 31.00
N VAL A 35 -31.04 -23.82 30.08
CA VAL A 35 -30.98 -22.38 30.35
C VAL A 35 -32.23 -21.95 31.11
N SER A 36 -32.06 -21.12 32.15
CA SER A 36 -33.17 -20.61 32.95
C SER A 36 -34.04 -19.63 32.16
N GLU A 37 -35.32 -19.56 32.52
CA GLU A 37 -36.29 -18.67 31.86
C GLU A 37 -35.85 -17.19 31.92
N ALA A 38 -35.35 -16.74 33.08
CA ALA A 38 -34.84 -15.39 33.28
C ALA A 38 -33.67 -15.02 32.34
N VAL A 39 -32.76 -15.97 32.09
CA VAL A 39 -31.65 -15.75 31.14
C VAL A 39 -32.17 -15.63 29.70
N LEU A 40 -33.16 -16.46 29.33
CA LEU A 40 -33.78 -16.39 28.00
C LEU A 40 -34.54 -15.07 27.81
N GLU A 41 -35.33 -14.63 28.78
CA GLU A 41 -36.04 -13.34 28.75
C GLU A 41 -35.07 -12.17 28.55
N ARG A 42 -33.99 -12.13 29.34
CA ARG A 42 -32.97 -11.08 29.25
C ARG A 42 -32.26 -11.08 27.90
N ALA A 43 -31.85 -12.25 27.40
CA ALA A 43 -31.18 -12.37 26.11
C ALA A 43 -32.11 -11.98 24.94
N VAL A 44 -33.38 -12.40 24.97
CA VAL A 44 -34.39 -12.05 23.97
C VAL A 44 -34.67 -10.54 23.99
N GLN A 45 -34.79 -9.94 25.18
CA GLN A 45 -34.97 -8.49 25.35
C GLN A 45 -33.76 -7.72 24.81
N ALA A 46 -32.54 -8.11 25.17
CA ALA A 46 -31.32 -7.45 24.70
C ALA A 46 -31.13 -7.57 23.17
N MET A 47 -31.59 -8.68 22.57
CA MET A 47 -31.54 -8.89 21.12
C MET A 47 -32.59 -8.08 20.35
N SER A 48 -33.80 -7.96 20.90
CA SER A 48 -34.97 -7.36 20.23
C SER A 48 -35.10 -5.85 20.50
N GLY A 49 -34.66 -5.37 21.67
CA GLY A 49 -34.94 -4.00 22.16
C GLY A 49 -36.40 -3.85 22.65
N ASP A 50 -36.89 -2.62 22.80
CA ASP A 50 -38.27 -2.32 23.25
C ASP A 50 -39.37 -2.76 22.26
N GLY A 51 -38.98 -3.26 21.08
CA GLY A 51 -39.88 -3.83 20.07
C GLY A 51 -40.06 -5.34 20.26
N HIS A 52 -41.05 -5.76 21.04
CA HIS A 52 -41.50 -7.16 21.07
C HIS A 52 -42.18 -7.52 19.73
N GLY A 53 -41.42 -8.04 18.77
CA GLY A 53 -42.00 -8.51 17.52
C GLY A 53 -41.06 -9.43 16.77
N ALA A 54 -41.60 -10.53 16.26
CA ALA A 54 -40.92 -11.36 15.27
C ALA A 54 -40.33 -10.48 14.14
N PRO A 55 -39.20 -10.88 13.51
CA PRO A 55 -38.69 -10.15 12.36
C PRO A 55 -39.83 -9.97 11.35
N PRO A 56 -40.12 -8.73 10.90
CA PRO A 56 -41.18 -8.51 9.94
C PRO A 56 -40.94 -9.42 8.73
N GLN A 57 -42.00 -9.97 8.15
CA GLN A 57 -41.89 -10.56 6.81
C GLN A 57 -41.33 -9.47 5.90
N HIS A 58 -40.04 -9.58 5.57
CA HIS A 58 -39.38 -8.58 4.75
C HIS A 58 -39.94 -8.68 3.33
N PHE A 59 -40.83 -7.76 3.00
CA PHE A 59 -41.15 -7.42 1.62
C PHE A 59 -39.98 -6.58 1.08
N GLY A 60 -39.44 -6.96 -0.07
CA GLY A 60 -38.33 -6.29 -0.75
C GLY A 60 -37.13 -7.21 -0.99
N LEU A 61 -36.01 -6.59 -1.38
CA LEU A 61 -34.72 -7.28 -1.50
C LEU A 61 -34.15 -7.57 -0.09
N PRO A 62 -33.38 -8.65 0.10
CA PRO A 62 -32.63 -8.84 1.33
C PRO A 62 -31.63 -7.69 1.52
N VAL A 63 -31.45 -7.22 2.76
CA VAL A 63 -30.50 -6.14 3.08
C VAL A 63 -29.06 -6.46 2.67
N VAL A 64 -28.67 -7.74 2.79
CA VAL A 64 -27.36 -8.27 2.40
C VAL A 64 -27.48 -9.72 1.94
N GLN A 65 -26.68 -10.08 0.95
CA GLN A 65 -26.49 -11.45 0.48
C GLN A 65 -24.99 -11.72 0.35
N VAL A 66 -24.50 -12.81 0.95
CA VAL A 66 -23.14 -13.29 0.73
C VAL A 66 -23.18 -14.44 -0.27
N ALA A 67 -22.29 -14.40 -1.26
CA ALA A 67 -22.12 -15.41 -2.30
C ALA A 67 -20.65 -15.82 -2.39
N ARG A 68 -20.37 -16.98 -2.98
CA ARG A 68 -19.00 -17.42 -3.27
C ARG A 68 -18.57 -16.99 -4.66
N GLU A 69 -17.32 -16.58 -4.78
CA GLU A 69 -16.70 -16.29 -6.06
C GLU A 69 -16.77 -17.50 -6.99
N GLY A 70 -17.17 -17.27 -8.25
CA GLY A 70 -17.32 -18.31 -9.27
C GLY A 70 -18.65 -19.08 -9.22
N GLU A 71 -19.52 -18.83 -8.24
CA GLU A 71 -20.81 -19.52 -8.09
C GLU A 71 -21.98 -18.62 -8.50
N SER A 72 -23.02 -19.22 -9.10
CA SER A 72 -24.27 -18.51 -9.40
C SER A 72 -25.02 -18.25 -8.10
N ALA A 73 -25.27 -16.99 -7.78
CA ALA A 73 -26.07 -16.61 -6.61
C ALA A 73 -27.51 -16.29 -7.01
N VAL A 74 -28.46 -16.68 -6.17
CA VAL A 74 -29.89 -16.38 -6.37
C VAL A 74 -30.36 -15.45 -5.27
N VAL A 75 -30.71 -14.22 -5.62
CA VAL A 75 -31.29 -13.25 -4.69
C VAL A 75 -32.80 -13.32 -4.79
N ARG A 76 -33.46 -13.74 -3.72
CA ARG A 76 -34.93 -13.80 -3.67
C ARG A 76 -35.53 -12.42 -3.41
N TRP A 77 -36.69 -12.16 -4.00
CA TRP A 77 -37.44 -10.91 -3.85
C TRP A 77 -38.93 -11.22 -3.58
N SER A 78 -39.45 -10.66 -2.49
CA SER A 78 -40.84 -10.77 -2.04
C SER A 78 -41.53 -9.42 -2.19
N SER A 79 -42.53 -9.27 -3.06
CA SER A 79 -43.25 -8.00 -3.25
C SER A 79 -44.75 -8.22 -3.41
N HIS A 80 -45.55 -7.23 -2.97
CA HIS A 80 -46.99 -7.16 -3.22
C HIS A 80 -47.33 -6.62 -4.62
N ASP A 81 -46.37 -6.01 -5.33
CA ASP A 81 -46.64 -5.25 -6.55
C ASP A 81 -46.16 -5.95 -7.84
N SER A 82 -46.93 -5.77 -8.91
CA SER A 82 -47.03 -6.73 -10.03
C SER A 82 -46.31 -6.33 -11.33
N GLY A 83 -45.44 -5.32 -11.33
CA GLY A 83 -44.69 -4.86 -12.53
C GLY A 83 -43.28 -5.43 -12.71
N GLY A 84 -42.84 -5.63 -13.97
CA GLY A 84 -41.52 -6.16 -14.36
C GLY A 84 -40.34 -5.24 -14.03
N ALA A 85 -39.89 -5.27 -12.79
CA ALA A 85 -38.75 -4.48 -12.33
C ALA A 85 -37.43 -4.95 -12.96
N ARG A 86 -36.65 -4.01 -13.51
CA ARG A 86 -35.27 -4.23 -13.94
C ARG A 86 -34.34 -4.09 -12.73
N TRP A 87 -33.37 -4.98 -12.60
CA TRP A 87 -32.35 -4.90 -11.57
C TRP A 87 -31.03 -4.43 -12.18
N ARG A 88 -30.23 -3.73 -11.36
CA ARG A 88 -28.89 -3.25 -11.68
C ARG A 88 -27.93 -3.64 -10.57
N LEU A 89 -26.76 -4.16 -10.95
CA LEU A 89 -25.66 -4.51 -10.06
C LEU A 89 -24.46 -3.60 -10.36
N VAL A 90 -24.00 -2.84 -9.37
CA VAL A 90 -22.84 -1.95 -9.48
C VAL A 90 -21.75 -2.34 -8.48
N VAL A 91 -20.48 -2.14 -8.83
CA VAL A 91 -19.37 -2.28 -7.87
C VAL A 91 -19.43 -1.12 -6.87
N GLU A 92 -19.48 -1.41 -5.57
CA GLU A 92 -19.71 -0.39 -4.54
C GLU A 92 -18.60 0.68 -4.50
N ASP A 93 -17.34 0.27 -4.63
CA ASP A 93 -16.18 1.18 -4.56
C ASP A 93 -15.94 1.98 -5.85
N LYS A 94 -16.42 1.49 -7.01
CA LYS A 94 -16.05 2.01 -8.34
C LYS A 94 -17.23 2.62 -9.12
N GLY A 95 -18.46 2.31 -8.71
CA GLY A 95 -19.69 2.90 -9.24
C GLY A 95 -20.10 2.49 -10.66
N PHE A 96 -19.34 1.60 -11.34
CA PHE A 96 -19.74 1.11 -12.66
C PHE A 96 -20.65 -0.11 -12.57
N GLU A 97 -21.58 -0.22 -13.52
CA GLU A 97 -22.48 -1.35 -13.68
C GLU A 97 -21.73 -2.57 -14.22
N VAL A 98 -21.90 -3.71 -13.54
CA VAL A 98 -21.33 -5.01 -13.94
C VAL A 98 -22.36 -5.94 -14.55
N ALA A 99 -23.63 -5.79 -14.18
CA ALA A 99 -24.73 -6.56 -14.72
C ALA A 99 -26.06 -5.83 -14.52
N SER A 100 -26.99 -6.02 -15.45
CA SER A 100 -28.39 -5.71 -15.28
C SER A 100 -29.26 -6.76 -15.95
N GLY A 101 -30.52 -6.83 -15.56
CA GLY A 101 -31.45 -7.78 -16.15
C GLY A 101 -32.87 -7.58 -15.67
N GLU A 102 -33.77 -8.39 -16.21
CA GLU A 102 -35.15 -8.42 -15.79
C GLU A 102 -35.36 -9.49 -14.71
N LEU A 103 -36.32 -9.24 -13.84
CA LEU A 103 -36.69 -10.13 -12.76
C LEU A 103 -37.43 -11.37 -13.30
N GLN A 104 -36.94 -12.57 -13.00
CA GLN A 104 -37.61 -13.83 -13.37
C GLN A 104 -38.65 -14.22 -12.31
N ARG A 105 -39.90 -14.51 -12.73
CA ARG A 105 -41.04 -14.76 -11.82
C ARG A 105 -41.51 -16.22 -11.81
N SER A 106 -41.89 -16.70 -10.63
CA SER A 106 -42.77 -17.85 -10.41
C SER A 106 -43.98 -17.42 -9.57
N TYR A 107 -45.06 -18.23 -9.53
CA TYR A 107 -46.41 -17.85 -9.06
C TYR A 107 -46.53 -17.20 -7.65
N GLN A 108 -45.49 -17.22 -6.80
CA GLN A 108 -45.46 -16.54 -5.47
C GLN A 108 -44.09 -15.95 -5.05
N GLU A 109 -43.00 -16.21 -5.79
CA GLU A 109 -41.66 -15.68 -5.49
C GLU A 109 -40.96 -15.30 -6.80
N ALA A 110 -40.23 -14.18 -6.79
CA ALA A 110 -39.33 -13.82 -7.89
C ALA A 110 -37.87 -13.92 -7.45
N ALA A 111 -37.01 -14.25 -8.41
CA ALA A 111 -35.60 -14.48 -8.16
C ALA A 111 -34.73 -13.73 -9.17
N ILE A 112 -33.64 -13.15 -8.67
CA ILE A 112 -32.57 -12.59 -9.49
C ILE A 112 -31.45 -13.62 -9.49
N VAL A 113 -31.23 -14.26 -10.64
CA VAL A 113 -30.09 -15.16 -10.85
C VAL A 113 -28.91 -14.31 -11.31
N LEU A 114 -27.91 -14.20 -10.44
CA LEU A 114 -26.71 -13.42 -10.70
C LEU A 114 -25.72 -14.22 -11.55
N PRO A 115 -24.92 -13.56 -12.41
CA PRO A 115 -23.89 -14.23 -13.21
C PRO A 115 -22.87 -14.96 -12.32
N PRO A 116 -22.39 -16.16 -12.72
CA PRO A 116 -21.38 -16.90 -11.95
C PRO A 116 -19.97 -16.28 -12.03
N ALA A 117 -19.71 -15.41 -13.00
CA ALA A 117 -18.39 -14.83 -13.25
C ALA A 117 -18.08 -13.56 -12.43
N LEU A 118 -18.78 -13.32 -11.33
CA LEU A 118 -18.52 -12.16 -10.47
C LEU A 118 -17.23 -12.36 -9.67
N ALA A 119 -16.30 -11.40 -9.78
CA ALA A 119 -15.08 -11.38 -8.99
C ALA A 119 -15.38 -11.09 -7.51
N ALA A 120 -14.49 -11.52 -6.61
CA ALA A 120 -14.59 -11.19 -5.20
C ALA A 120 -14.67 -9.67 -4.96
N GLY A 121 -15.65 -9.22 -4.16
CA GLY A 121 -15.87 -7.80 -3.92
C GLY A 121 -17.24 -7.44 -3.34
N TYR A 122 -17.43 -6.14 -3.13
CA TYR A 122 -18.67 -5.54 -2.64
C TYR A 122 -19.45 -4.93 -3.81
N TYR A 123 -20.72 -5.32 -3.90
CA TYR A 123 -21.63 -4.87 -4.95
C TYR A 123 -22.92 -4.36 -4.34
N ARG A 124 -23.53 -3.41 -5.04
CA ARG A 124 -24.85 -2.88 -4.71
C ARG A 124 -25.84 -3.33 -5.78
N LEU A 125 -26.85 -4.07 -5.35
CA LEU A 125 -27.97 -4.52 -6.16
C LEU A 125 -29.19 -3.63 -5.87
N THR A 126 -29.68 -2.96 -6.91
CA THR A 126 -30.84 -2.06 -6.86
C THR A 126 -31.91 -2.48 -7.87
N LEU A 127 -33.17 -2.17 -7.57
CA LEU A 127 -34.28 -2.29 -8.51
C LEU A 127 -34.62 -0.90 -9.08
N GLU A 128 -34.86 -0.81 -10.38
CA GLU A 128 -35.33 0.43 -10.99
C GLU A 128 -36.70 0.83 -10.41
N GLY A 129 -36.83 2.10 -10.01
CA GLY A 129 -38.04 2.64 -9.37
C GLY A 129 -38.10 2.46 -7.84
N ALA A 130 -37.20 1.67 -7.24
CA ALA A 130 -37.11 1.56 -5.79
C ALA A 130 -36.38 2.78 -5.17
N PRO A 131 -36.74 3.21 -3.95
CA PRO A 131 -36.00 4.23 -3.22
C PRO A 131 -34.50 3.88 -3.10
N ALA A 132 -33.61 4.87 -3.12
CA ALA A 132 -32.16 4.65 -3.05
C ALA A 132 -31.68 3.88 -1.79
N HIS A 133 -32.46 3.91 -0.71
CA HIS A 133 -32.18 3.17 0.52
C HIS A 133 -32.56 1.68 0.43
N GLU A 134 -33.46 1.32 -0.47
CA GLU A 134 -33.88 -0.07 -0.76
C GLU A 134 -32.89 -0.73 -1.73
N HIS A 135 -31.76 -1.18 -1.19
CA HIS A 135 -30.77 -1.96 -1.92
C HIS A 135 -30.28 -3.16 -1.11
N CYS A 136 -29.88 -4.20 -1.84
CA CYS A 136 -29.14 -5.33 -1.31
C CYS A 136 -27.64 -5.09 -1.49
N ARG A 137 -26.86 -5.24 -0.43
CA ARG A 137 -25.41 -5.42 -0.57
C ARG A 137 -25.13 -6.88 -0.92
N LEU A 138 -24.60 -7.11 -2.11
CA LEU A 138 -24.08 -8.41 -2.50
C LEU A 138 -22.58 -8.45 -2.18
N ILE A 139 -22.18 -9.40 -1.35
CA ILE A 139 -20.78 -9.66 -0.99
C ILE A 139 -20.35 -10.93 -1.70
N VAL A 140 -19.49 -10.82 -2.70
CA VAL A 140 -18.89 -11.98 -3.36
C VAL A 140 -17.57 -12.28 -2.66
N ALA A 141 -17.55 -13.39 -1.93
CA ALA A 141 -16.43 -13.76 -1.07
C ALA A 141 -15.56 -14.86 -1.70
N PRO A 142 -14.23 -14.77 -1.58
CA PRO A 142 -13.36 -15.89 -1.90
C PRO A 142 -13.60 -17.05 -0.91
N ARG A 143 -13.15 -18.25 -1.27
CA ARG A 143 -13.28 -19.43 -0.40
C ARG A 143 -12.30 -19.43 0.77
N HIS A 144 -11.16 -18.76 0.62
CA HIS A 144 -10.04 -18.86 1.55
C HIS A 144 -9.51 -17.48 1.93
N CYS A 145 -9.11 -17.32 3.19
CA CYS A 145 -8.25 -16.23 3.63
C CYS A 145 -6.89 -16.28 2.93
N HIS A 146 -6.21 -15.14 2.92
CA HIS A 146 -4.86 -15.00 2.38
C HIS A 146 -3.87 -15.88 3.13
N VAL A 147 -2.96 -16.51 2.38
CA VAL A 147 -1.81 -17.24 2.90
C VAL A 147 -0.61 -16.87 2.04
N ALA A 148 0.53 -16.59 2.67
CA ALA A 148 1.76 -16.32 1.94
C ALA A 148 2.17 -17.54 1.09
N PRO A 149 2.51 -17.37 -0.21
CA PRO A 149 2.86 -18.49 -1.09
C PRO A 149 4.00 -19.37 -0.56
N ALA A 150 4.98 -18.79 0.13
CA ALA A 150 6.10 -19.52 0.73
C ALA A 150 5.65 -20.57 1.77
N LEU A 151 4.66 -20.24 2.61
CA LEU A 151 4.11 -21.20 3.58
C LEU A 151 3.35 -22.34 2.87
N GLN A 152 2.65 -22.04 1.77
CA GLN A 152 2.02 -23.08 0.94
C GLN A 152 3.04 -24.00 0.27
N GLN A 153 4.24 -23.48 -0.03
CA GLN A 153 5.37 -24.21 -0.59
C GLN A 153 6.20 -24.97 0.46
N GLY A 154 5.75 -24.99 1.72
CA GLY A 154 6.34 -25.79 2.79
C GLY A 154 7.35 -25.03 3.67
N GLU A 155 7.53 -23.72 3.50
CA GLU A 155 8.29 -22.94 4.49
C GLU A 155 7.58 -22.94 5.85
N ARG A 156 8.37 -22.92 6.92
CA ARG A 156 7.90 -22.81 8.30
C ARG A 156 8.60 -21.64 8.95
N TRP A 157 7.83 -20.69 9.46
CA TRP A 157 8.34 -19.43 9.97
C TRP A 157 8.25 -19.34 11.48
N TRP A 158 9.10 -18.50 12.07
CA TRP A 158 9.02 -18.18 13.49
C TRP A 158 9.03 -16.67 13.68
N GLY A 159 8.56 -16.19 14.83
CA GLY A 159 8.54 -14.79 15.17
C GLY A 159 8.42 -14.57 16.67
N CYS A 160 8.49 -13.31 17.11
CA CYS A 160 8.26 -12.95 18.50
C CYS A 160 6.79 -12.64 18.73
N THR A 161 6.25 -12.96 19.90
CA THR A 161 5.00 -12.42 20.42
C THR A 161 5.32 -11.55 21.62
N ILE A 162 4.82 -10.32 21.64
CA ILE A 162 5.17 -9.33 22.65
C ILE A 162 3.96 -8.56 23.14
N GLN A 163 4.13 -7.99 24.33
CA GLN A 163 3.31 -6.90 24.82
C GLN A 163 4.01 -5.57 24.49
N LEU A 164 3.46 -4.76 23.60
CA LEU A 164 4.14 -3.54 23.13
C LEU A 164 4.46 -2.60 24.30
N TYR A 165 3.51 -2.41 25.21
CA TYR A 165 3.69 -1.57 26.39
C TYR A 165 4.85 -2.01 27.30
N ALA A 166 5.21 -3.30 27.26
CA ALA A 166 6.22 -3.88 28.13
C ALA A 166 7.66 -3.67 27.61
N LEU A 167 7.83 -3.27 26.34
CA LEU A 167 9.17 -3.02 25.81
C LEU A 167 9.84 -1.86 26.57
N ARG A 168 11.16 -1.95 26.69
CA ARG A 168 12.01 -0.88 27.20
C ARG A 168 13.03 -0.49 26.16
N SER A 169 13.40 0.77 26.09
CA SER A 169 14.50 1.27 25.28
C SER A 169 15.16 2.47 25.93
N SER A 170 16.33 2.86 25.44
CA SER A 170 17.02 4.09 25.86
C SER A 170 16.26 5.39 25.55
N ARG A 171 15.18 5.30 24.76
CA ARG A 171 14.45 6.48 24.25
C ARG A 171 12.98 6.53 24.60
N ASP A 172 12.32 5.43 24.97
CA ASP A 172 10.91 5.44 25.34
C ASP A 172 10.55 6.45 26.46
N TRP A 173 9.26 6.73 26.64
CA TRP A 173 8.80 7.65 27.69
C TRP A 173 8.22 6.91 28.91
N GLY A 174 8.74 5.73 29.22
CA GLY A 174 8.27 4.84 30.29
C GLY A 174 7.33 3.72 29.84
N ILE A 175 7.04 3.64 28.54
CA ILE A 175 6.20 2.61 27.91
C ILE A 175 6.78 2.30 26.53
N GLY A 176 6.79 1.04 26.11
CA GLY A 176 7.18 0.69 24.74
C GLY A 176 6.24 1.31 23.71
N ASP A 177 6.81 1.90 22.66
CA ASP A 177 6.07 2.65 21.63
C ASP A 177 6.39 2.20 20.19
N PHE A 178 5.81 2.85 19.18
CA PHE A 178 6.04 2.47 17.78
C PHE A 178 7.51 2.63 17.34
N GLY A 179 8.28 3.53 17.95
CA GLY A 179 9.72 3.64 17.73
C GLY A 179 10.46 2.40 18.23
N ASP A 180 10.06 1.87 19.38
CA ASP A 180 10.61 0.64 19.95
C ASP A 180 10.20 -0.59 19.15
N LEU A 181 8.95 -0.65 18.69
CA LEU A 181 8.47 -1.71 17.80
C LEU A 181 9.32 -1.77 16.53
N ARG A 182 9.63 -0.62 15.92
CA ARG A 182 10.48 -0.56 14.73
C ARG A 182 11.89 -1.08 15.01
N ARG A 183 12.48 -0.73 16.16
CA ARG A 183 13.81 -1.23 16.59
C ARG A 183 13.78 -2.73 16.83
N LEU A 184 12.72 -3.25 17.45
CA LEU A 184 12.56 -4.68 17.68
C LEU A 184 12.42 -5.45 16.36
N CYS A 185 11.69 -4.91 15.38
CA CYS A 185 11.61 -5.52 14.04
C CYS A 185 13.01 -5.67 13.43
N ASP A 186 13.89 -4.69 13.60
CA ASP A 186 15.27 -4.78 13.13
C ASP A 186 16.05 -5.91 13.83
N ALA A 187 16.05 -5.91 15.17
CA ALA A 187 16.77 -6.88 15.98
C ALA A 187 16.28 -8.32 15.73
N ALA A 188 14.96 -8.51 15.58
CA ALA A 188 14.37 -9.81 15.34
C ALA A 188 14.60 -10.30 13.90
N ALA A 189 14.46 -9.43 12.90
CA ALA A 189 14.71 -9.77 11.50
C ALA A 189 16.17 -10.20 11.27
N HIS A 190 17.15 -9.56 11.91
CA HIS A 190 18.56 -9.97 11.87
C HIS A 190 18.78 -11.42 12.32
N GLN A 191 17.93 -11.92 13.23
CA GLN A 191 17.99 -13.30 13.71
C GLN A 191 17.18 -14.29 12.85
N GLY A 192 16.43 -13.82 11.84
CA GLY A 192 15.60 -14.64 10.96
C GLY A 192 14.12 -14.72 11.35
N ALA A 193 13.66 -13.87 12.28
CA ALA A 193 12.24 -13.78 12.61
C ALA A 193 11.42 -13.25 11.42
N SER A 194 10.23 -13.81 11.22
CA SER A 194 9.32 -13.49 10.11
C SER A 194 8.15 -12.61 10.52
N PHE A 195 7.88 -12.52 11.82
CA PHE A 195 6.83 -11.66 12.37
C PHE A 195 7.15 -11.15 13.78
N ILE A 196 6.53 -10.01 14.14
CA ILE A 196 6.32 -9.56 15.52
C ILE A 196 4.81 -9.55 15.78
N GLY A 197 4.37 -10.40 16.70
CA GLY A 197 3.02 -10.45 17.24
C GLY A 197 2.83 -9.44 18.35
N LEU A 198 1.72 -8.72 18.29
CA LEU A 198 1.38 -7.64 19.20
C LEU A 198 0.10 -7.99 19.96
N SER A 199 0.02 -7.57 21.21
CA SER A 199 -1.29 -7.39 21.85
C SER A 199 -2.11 -6.33 21.13
N PRO A 200 -3.44 -6.28 21.38
CA PRO A 200 -4.30 -5.32 20.73
C PRO A 200 -3.82 -3.87 20.93
N LEU A 201 -3.85 -3.08 19.86
CA LEU A 201 -3.41 -1.68 19.85
C LEU A 201 -4.59 -0.68 19.90
N HIS A 202 -5.78 -1.18 20.21
CA HIS A 202 -7.05 -0.45 20.17
C HIS A 202 -7.05 0.78 21.07
N ALA A 203 -7.79 1.82 20.68
CA ALA A 203 -7.98 3.00 21.50
C ALA A 203 -8.65 2.64 22.84
N LEU A 204 -8.02 3.07 23.93
CA LEU A 204 -8.53 2.93 25.30
C LEU A 204 -9.18 4.24 25.76
N PHE A 205 -8.91 4.68 26.98
CA PHE A 205 -9.56 5.83 27.60
C PHE A 205 -8.53 6.88 28.02
N PRO A 206 -8.29 7.92 27.20
CA PRO A 206 -7.32 8.97 27.55
C PRO A 206 -7.64 9.73 28.84
N HIS A 207 -8.92 9.82 29.23
CA HIS A 207 -9.35 10.43 30.49
C HIS A 207 -9.12 9.52 31.71
N ASN A 208 -8.95 8.21 31.49
CA ASN A 208 -8.63 7.22 32.52
C ASN A 208 -7.51 6.26 32.04
N PRO A 209 -6.26 6.72 31.96
CA PRO A 209 -5.15 5.92 31.43
C PRO A 209 -4.88 4.62 32.21
N ALA A 210 -5.27 4.56 33.49
CA ALA A 210 -5.11 3.35 34.32
C ALA A 210 -6.02 2.19 33.87
N ALA A 211 -7.08 2.44 33.11
CA ALA A 211 -7.88 1.39 32.46
C ALA A 211 -7.11 0.80 31.26
N ALA A 212 -6.09 -0.01 31.55
CA ALA A 212 -5.03 -0.38 30.60
C ALA A 212 -5.27 -1.70 29.85
N SER A 213 -6.37 -2.42 30.09
CA SER A 213 -6.65 -3.68 29.41
C SER A 213 -6.82 -3.49 27.90
N PRO A 214 -5.96 -4.09 27.05
CA PRO A 214 -6.10 -4.04 25.59
C PRO A 214 -7.37 -4.73 25.07
N TYR A 215 -7.97 -5.59 25.91
CA TYR A 215 -9.15 -6.40 25.60
C TYR A 215 -10.48 -5.74 26.02
N SER A 216 -10.42 -4.56 26.65
CA SER A 216 -11.60 -3.75 26.97
C SER A 216 -11.54 -2.36 26.32
N PRO A 217 -11.34 -2.26 24.99
CA PRO A 217 -11.11 -0.98 24.34
C PRO A 217 -12.37 -0.12 24.21
N SER A 218 -12.15 1.18 24.05
CA SER A 218 -13.19 2.15 23.68
C SER A 218 -13.64 1.96 22.22
N SER A 219 -12.70 1.64 21.32
CA SER A 219 -13.02 1.26 19.94
C SER A 219 -11.95 0.35 19.35
N ARG A 220 -12.38 -0.66 18.60
CA ARG A 220 -11.49 -1.54 17.82
C ARG A 220 -11.12 -0.97 16.45
N LYS A 221 -11.70 0.18 16.08
CA LYS A 221 -11.48 0.85 14.79
C LYS A 221 -10.40 1.94 14.88
N ALA A 222 -9.94 2.29 16.08
CA ALA A 222 -8.98 3.35 16.36
C ALA A 222 -7.79 2.81 17.18
N LEU A 223 -6.64 3.50 17.13
CA LEU A 223 -5.40 3.10 17.80
C LEU A 223 -5.21 3.85 19.12
N ASN A 224 -4.52 3.27 20.10
CA ASN A 224 -4.15 3.95 21.34
C ASN A 224 -3.00 4.95 21.12
N PRO A 225 -3.22 6.27 21.27
CA PRO A 225 -2.17 7.27 21.06
C PRO A 225 -1.02 7.19 22.07
N ILE A 226 -1.16 6.42 23.16
CA ILE A 226 -0.07 6.21 24.11
C ILE A 226 1.15 5.56 23.46
N TYR A 227 0.98 4.85 22.34
CA TYR A 227 2.06 4.21 21.58
C TYR A 227 2.77 5.15 20.59
N LEU A 228 2.43 6.44 20.54
CA LEU A 228 3.16 7.40 19.72
C LEU A 228 4.60 7.61 20.24
N ASP A 229 5.58 7.43 19.36
CA ASP A 229 6.94 7.92 19.59
C ASP A 229 6.97 9.42 19.30
N VAL A 230 6.85 10.23 20.37
CA VAL A 230 6.81 11.70 20.29
C VAL A 230 8.14 12.28 19.77
N GLN A 231 9.27 11.60 20.00
CA GLN A 231 10.58 12.11 19.60
C GLN A 231 10.85 12.04 18.10
N THR A 232 10.14 11.19 17.38
CA THR A 232 10.28 11.05 15.92
C THR A 232 9.31 11.94 15.14
N LEU A 233 8.42 12.66 15.83
CA LEU A 233 7.51 13.59 15.18
C LEU A 233 8.26 14.75 14.56
N VAL A 234 8.03 14.97 13.26
CA VAL A 234 8.66 16.07 12.50
C VAL A 234 8.33 17.43 13.11
N ASP A 235 7.14 17.59 13.69
CA ASP A 235 6.71 18.84 14.36
C ASP A 235 7.58 19.19 15.57
N LEU A 236 8.18 18.19 16.23
CA LEU A 236 9.01 18.43 17.41
C LEU A 236 10.25 19.26 17.04
N GLY A 237 10.91 18.94 15.92
CA GLY A 237 12.09 19.70 15.47
C GLY A 237 11.78 21.13 15.00
N GLY A 238 10.53 21.41 14.64
CA GLY A 238 10.06 22.73 14.20
C GLY A 238 9.47 23.60 15.31
N CYS A 239 9.22 23.06 16.50
CA CYS A 239 8.54 23.73 17.60
C CYS A 239 9.49 23.98 18.78
N GLU A 240 10.03 25.20 18.88
CA GLU A 240 10.97 25.58 19.95
C GLU A 240 10.37 25.39 21.36
N GLU A 241 9.09 25.71 21.56
CA GLU A 241 8.39 25.52 22.84
C GLU A 241 8.39 24.04 23.26
N ALA A 242 8.11 23.13 22.33
CA ALA A 242 8.11 21.69 22.61
C ALA A 242 9.52 21.16 22.90
N VAL A 243 10.54 21.63 22.16
CA VAL A 243 11.94 21.27 22.40
C VAL A 243 12.39 21.72 23.80
N GLN A 244 12.12 22.98 24.16
CA GLN A 244 12.45 23.53 25.48
C GLN A 244 11.74 22.75 26.59
N LYS A 245 10.46 22.39 26.38
CA LYS A 245 9.71 21.60 27.36
C LYS A 245 10.34 20.23 27.59
N VAL A 246 10.62 19.50 26.50
CA VAL A 246 11.23 18.16 26.59
C VAL A 246 12.61 18.25 27.23
N GLN A 247 13.42 19.27 26.93
CA GLN A 247 14.77 19.43 27.47
C GLN A 247 14.82 19.98 28.91
N SER A 248 13.69 20.42 29.48
CA SER A 248 13.66 20.95 30.83
C SER A 248 14.02 19.87 31.86
N GLU A 249 14.79 20.26 32.89
CA GLU A 249 15.31 19.36 33.93
C GLU A 249 14.18 18.55 34.60
N GLY A 250 13.14 19.23 35.09
CA GLY A 250 12.02 18.55 35.74
C GLY A 250 11.22 17.62 34.80
N PHE A 251 11.22 17.85 33.49
CA PHE A 251 10.59 16.91 32.54
C PHE A 251 11.48 15.68 32.32
N GLN A 252 12.79 15.86 32.20
CA GLN A 252 13.76 14.77 32.05
C GLN A 252 13.82 13.88 33.30
N GLU A 253 13.80 14.47 34.51
CA GLU A 253 13.72 13.72 35.77
C GLU A 253 12.47 12.84 35.83
N ARG A 254 11.31 13.40 35.47
CA ARG A 254 10.05 12.64 35.43
C ARG A 254 10.12 11.51 34.40
N LEU A 255 10.65 11.77 33.19
CA LEU A 255 10.83 10.71 32.18
C LEU A 255 11.77 9.60 32.68
N GLN A 256 12.85 9.95 33.36
CA GLN A 256 13.78 8.97 33.91
C GLN A 256 13.08 8.06 34.94
N ALA A 257 12.31 8.63 35.86
CA ALA A 257 11.53 7.86 36.84
C ALA A 257 10.52 6.91 36.16
N LEU A 258 9.80 7.40 35.14
CA LEU A 258 8.86 6.58 34.36
C LEU A 258 9.56 5.42 33.65
N ARG A 259 10.78 5.61 33.15
CA ARG A 259 11.59 4.59 32.47
C ARG A 259 12.13 3.53 33.42
N GLU A 260 12.58 3.95 34.60
CA GLU A 260 13.15 3.07 35.62
C GLU A 260 12.12 2.15 36.27
N ALA A 261 10.88 2.61 36.46
CA ALA A 261 9.80 1.84 37.07
C ALA A 261 9.65 0.43 36.47
N GLU A 262 9.47 -0.58 37.33
CA GLU A 262 9.27 -1.98 36.91
C GLU A 262 7.96 -2.22 36.17
N MET A 263 6.95 -1.43 36.55
CA MET A 263 5.61 -1.44 36.00
C MET A 263 5.40 -0.17 35.17
N VAL A 264 4.58 -0.25 34.12
CA VAL A 264 4.15 0.91 33.34
C VAL A 264 3.25 1.78 34.21
N ASP A 265 3.68 3.01 34.45
CA ASP A 265 2.84 4.08 35.00
C ASP A 265 2.08 4.76 33.85
N TYR A 266 0.91 4.22 33.51
CA TYR A 266 0.10 4.72 32.40
C TYR A 266 -0.32 6.18 32.57
N GLU A 267 -0.61 6.62 33.80
CA GLU A 267 -1.04 8.00 34.07
C GLU A 267 0.10 8.98 33.85
N GLY A 268 1.27 8.71 34.44
CA GLY A 268 2.46 9.55 34.28
C GLY A 268 2.93 9.61 32.82
N VAL A 269 2.91 8.48 32.10
CA VAL A 269 3.23 8.41 30.67
C VAL A 269 2.25 9.22 29.84
N ALA A 270 0.94 9.04 30.04
CA ALA A 270 -0.08 9.76 29.30
C ALA A 270 0.02 11.28 29.53
N GLN A 271 0.25 11.69 30.78
CA GLN A 271 0.46 13.09 31.14
C GLN A 271 1.67 13.68 30.40
N ALA A 272 2.83 12.98 30.42
CA ALA A 272 4.04 13.45 29.75
C ALA A 272 3.84 13.59 28.22
N LYS A 273 3.23 12.58 27.57
CA LYS A 273 2.96 12.61 26.12
C LYS A 273 1.95 13.70 25.76
N LEU A 274 0.82 13.80 26.46
CA LEU A 274 -0.24 14.78 26.15
C LEU A 274 0.23 16.22 26.33
N GLU A 275 1.06 16.50 27.33
CA GLU A 275 1.64 17.83 27.54
C GLU A 275 2.38 18.34 26.30
N VAL A 276 3.24 17.50 25.72
CA VAL A 276 4.02 17.86 24.52
C VAL A 276 3.16 17.82 23.26
N LEU A 277 2.29 16.81 23.10
CA LEU A 277 1.41 16.68 21.94
C LEU A 277 0.45 17.88 21.80
N ARG A 278 -0.01 18.48 22.91
CA ARG A 278 -0.82 19.70 22.88
C ARG A 278 -0.04 20.92 22.40
N ILE A 279 1.24 21.04 22.76
CA ILE A 279 2.13 22.09 22.22
C ILE A 279 2.30 21.90 20.71
N LEU A 280 2.61 20.67 20.29
CA LEU A 280 2.80 20.33 18.87
C LEU A 280 1.52 20.54 18.05
N TRP A 281 0.36 20.21 18.59
CA TRP A 281 -0.92 20.46 17.92
C TRP A 281 -1.15 21.95 17.68
N ARG A 282 -0.93 22.82 18.68
CA ARG A 282 -1.04 24.27 18.50
C ARG A 282 -0.11 24.77 17.38
N HIS A 283 1.13 24.28 17.36
CA HIS A 283 2.09 24.61 16.31
C HIS A 283 1.61 24.11 14.93
N PHE A 284 1.18 22.86 14.83
CA PHE A 284 0.67 22.27 13.59
C PHE A 284 -0.57 23.02 13.08
N GLU A 285 -1.52 23.33 13.95
CA GLU A 285 -2.74 24.07 13.61
C GLU A 285 -2.45 25.48 13.08
N GLN A 286 -1.44 26.15 13.64
CA GLN A 286 -1.08 27.52 13.25
C GLN A 286 -0.23 27.62 11.98
N HIS A 287 0.64 26.63 11.74
CA HIS A 287 1.68 26.74 10.72
C HIS A 287 1.55 25.73 9.57
N GLU A 288 0.94 24.58 9.81
CA GLU A 288 0.89 23.44 8.88
C GLU A 288 -0.53 23.08 8.42
N LEU A 289 -1.58 23.42 9.18
CA LEU A 289 -2.98 23.11 8.87
C LEU A 289 -3.55 24.03 7.76
N ASP A 290 -2.92 23.96 6.59
CA ASP A 290 -3.36 24.59 5.35
C ASP A 290 -3.33 23.55 4.22
N LYS A 291 -4.29 23.60 3.31
CA LYS A 291 -4.34 22.73 2.11
C LYS A 291 -3.16 22.96 1.16
N ASP A 292 -2.54 24.14 1.20
CA ASP A 292 -1.39 24.48 0.36
C ASP A 292 -0.07 24.01 1.01
N ARG A 293 -0.11 23.62 2.28
CA ARG A 293 0.98 22.95 2.99
C ARG A 293 0.86 21.45 2.84
N SER A 294 2.00 20.79 2.60
CA SER A 294 2.03 19.35 2.32
C SER A 294 1.41 18.50 3.42
N ARG A 295 1.67 18.84 4.69
CA ARG A 295 1.21 18.06 5.84
C ARG A 295 -0.25 18.35 6.16
N GLY A 296 -0.67 19.61 6.12
CA GLY A 296 -2.08 19.99 6.22
C GLY A 296 -2.93 19.32 5.15
N ALA A 297 -2.49 19.30 3.89
CA ALA A 297 -3.18 18.59 2.81
C ALA A 297 -3.37 17.09 3.08
N HIS A 298 -2.33 16.40 3.56
CA HIS A 298 -2.42 14.98 3.90
C HIS A 298 -3.34 14.71 5.09
N PHE A 299 -3.23 15.53 6.14
CA PHE A 299 -4.11 15.39 7.30
C PHE A 299 -5.58 15.66 6.94
N LEU A 300 -5.87 16.70 6.15
CA LEU A 300 -7.23 17.00 5.68
C LEU A 300 -7.77 15.90 4.75
N ALA A 301 -6.92 15.27 3.93
CA ALA A 301 -7.32 14.13 3.12
C ALA A 301 -7.64 12.91 3.99
N TYR A 302 -6.80 12.62 4.99
CA TYR A 302 -7.03 11.56 5.97
C TYR A 302 -8.36 11.78 6.73
N MET A 303 -8.64 13.02 7.16
CA MET A 303 -9.91 13.37 7.80
C MET A 303 -11.12 13.06 6.90
N ARG A 304 -11.07 13.45 5.61
CA ARG A 304 -12.16 13.16 4.67
C ARG A 304 -12.33 11.65 4.42
N GLU A 305 -11.25 10.90 4.34
CA GLU A 305 -11.28 9.45 4.09
C GLU A 305 -11.78 8.65 5.31
N ARG A 306 -11.58 9.17 6.52
CA ARG A 306 -11.85 8.48 7.80
C ARG A 306 -12.97 9.11 8.62
N GLU A 307 -13.73 10.04 8.06
CA GLU A 307 -14.76 10.80 8.78
C GLU A 307 -15.80 9.89 9.46
N GLN A 308 -16.27 8.86 8.74
CA GLN A 308 -17.32 7.97 9.22
C GLN A 308 -16.85 6.97 10.29
N THR A 309 -15.54 6.68 10.35
CA THR A 309 -14.96 5.75 11.33
C THR A 309 -14.22 6.52 12.43
N ILE A 310 -12.99 6.94 12.16
CA ILE A 310 -12.13 7.66 13.11
C ILE A 310 -12.74 9.00 13.54
N GLY A 311 -13.47 9.69 12.66
CA GLY A 311 -14.06 10.99 12.99
C GLY A 311 -15.08 10.94 14.11
N ARG A 312 -15.90 9.88 14.17
CA ARG A 312 -16.85 9.67 15.25
C ARG A 312 -16.15 9.35 16.58
N HIS A 313 -15.08 8.57 16.53
CA HIS A 313 -14.24 8.30 17.71
C HIS A 313 -13.54 9.57 18.22
N ALA A 314 -12.98 10.40 17.33
CA ALA A 314 -12.35 11.67 17.71
C ALA A 314 -13.34 12.65 18.37
N LEU A 315 -14.58 12.68 17.88
CA LEU A 315 -15.67 13.45 18.50
C LEU A 315 -16.03 12.91 19.88
N PHE A 316 -16.15 11.58 20.03
CA PHE A 316 -16.37 10.94 21.31
C PHE A 316 -15.30 11.32 22.33
N GLU A 317 -14.01 11.18 21.99
CA GLU A 317 -12.92 11.49 22.92
C GLU A 317 -12.92 12.96 23.36
N ALA A 318 -13.16 13.88 22.42
CA ALA A 318 -13.22 15.31 22.73
C ALA A 318 -14.40 15.64 23.66
N LEU A 319 -15.54 14.97 23.47
CA LEU A 319 -16.72 15.14 24.32
C LEU A 319 -16.53 14.50 25.70
N GLN A 320 -15.94 13.30 25.75
CA GLN A 320 -15.58 12.60 26.99
C GLN A 320 -14.63 13.46 27.84
N ASP A 321 -13.57 14.01 27.25
CA ASP A 321 -12.65 14.92 27.96
C ASP A 321 -13.39 16.13 28.53
N HIS A 322 -14.28 16.73 27.73
CA HIS A 322 -15.00 17.94 28.11
C HIS A 322 -15.95 17.70 29.28
N LEU A 323 -16.66 16.57 29.29
CA LEU A 323 -17.61 16.21 30.34
C LEU A 323 -16.89 15.71 31.60
N PHE A 324 -15.83 14.90 31.45
CA PHE A 324 -15.02 14.44 32.58
C PHE A 324 -14.35 15.59 33.33
N ALA A 325 -13.92 16.64 32.62
CA ALA A 325 -13.37 17.85 33.24
C ALA A 325 -14.40 18.63 34.09
N GLN A 326 -15.70 18.40 33.88
CA GLN A 326 -16.79 19.01 34.67
C GLN A 326 -17.24 18.10 35.81
N ASP A 327 -17.30 16.79 35.57
CA ASP A 327 -17.66 15.79 36.55
C ASP A 327 -16.77 14.53 36.40
N PRO A 328 -15.83 14.29 37.34
CA PRO A 328 -14.98 13.10 37.33
C PRO A 328 -15.73 11.77 37.44
N ASN A 329 -17.01 11.76 37.81
CA ASN A 329 -17.83 10.55 37.84
C ASN A 329 -18.30 10.10 36.44
N VAL A 330 -18.08 10.93 35.41
CA VAL A 330 -18.42 10.61 34.02
C VAL A 330 -17.42 9.61 33.43
N TRP A 331 -17.67 8.33 33.67
CA TRP A 331 -16.78 7.25 33.24
C TRP A 331 -16.86 6.93 31.73
N GLY A 332 -18.00 7.23 31.08
CA GLY A 332 -18.27 6.98 29.67
C GLY A 332 -19.66 7.51 29.26
N TRP A 333 -20.07 7.28 28.01
CA TRP A 333 -21.32 7.87 27.49
C TRP A 333 -22.62 7.53 28.23
N PRO A 334 -22.78 6.37 28.92
CA PRO A 334 -23.99 6.10 29.70
C PRO A 334 -24.17 7.07 30.87
N ALA A 335 -23.07 7.64 31.38
CA ALA A 335 -23.07 8.66 32.42
C ALA A 335 -23.19 10.09 31.88
N TRP A 336 -23.23 10.30 30.56
CA TRP A 336 -23.39 11.63 29.98
C TRP A 336 -24.81 12.17 30.18
N PRO A 337 -24.99 13.51 30.16
CA PRO A 337 -26.30 14.11 29.99
C PRO A 337 -27.01 13.55 28.74
N GLU A 338 -28.33 13.37 28.84
CA GLU A 338 -29.14 12.70 27.81
C GLU A 338 -28.96 13.30 26.41
N GLU A 339 -28.86 14.63 26.32
CA GLU A 339 -28.68 15.37 25.06
C GLU A 339 -27.40 15.02 24.28
N TYR A 340 -26.38 14.46 24.94
CA TYR A 340 -25.13 14.04 24.33
C TYR A 340 -25.07 12.55 23.96
N ARG A 341 -26.08 11.76 24.34
CA ARG A 341 -26.09 10.30 24.11
C ARG A 341 -26.40 9.92 22.67
N ASP A 342 -27.15 10.74 21.93
CA ASP A 342 -27.34 10.55 20.49
C ASP A 342 -26.18 11.19 19.69
N PRO A 343 -25.32 10.39 19.03
CA PRO A 343 -24.19 10.90 18.25
C PRO A 343 -24.61 11.77 17.04
N SER A 344 -25.88 11.72 16.63
CA SER A 344 -26.44 12.55 15.56
C SER A 344 -27.31 13.71 16.07
N GLY A 345 -27.43 13.82 17.39
CA GLY A 345 -28.26 14.80 18.10
C GLY A 345 -27.77 16.24 17.93
N PRO A 346 -28.66 17.22 18.13
CA PRO A 346 -28.34 18.64 17.95
C PRO A 346 -27.25 19.14 18.92
N ALA A 347 -27.23 18.67 20.17
CA ALA A 347 -26.23 19.09 21.16
C ALA A 347 -24.81 18.62 20.78
N VAL A 348 -24.69 17.39 20.27
CA VAL A 348 -23.42 16.83 19.78
C VAL A 348 -22.91 17.59 18.56
N LYS A 349 -23.78 17.94 17.60
CA LYS A 349 -23.42 18.79 16.45
C LYS A 349 -22.95 20.18 16.88
N ALA A 350 -23.69 20.82 17.79
CA ALA A 350 -23.30 22.12 18.34
C ALA A 350 -21.97 22.06 19.10
N PHE A 351 -21.69 20.96 19.80
CA PHE A 351 -20.39 20.73 20.42
C PHE A 351 -19.28 20.57 19.37
N GLN A 352 -19.50 19.77 18.32
CA GLN A 352 -18.52 19.57 17.25
C GLN A 352 -18.13 20.90 16.58
N GLU A 353 -19.11 21.75 16.28
CA GLU A 353 -18.89 23.07 15.69
C GLU A 353 -18.09 23.98 16.64
N ARG A 354 -18.50 24.08 17.91
CA ARG A 354 -17.85 24.92 18.93
C ARG A 354 -16.44 24.44 19.31
N SER A 355 -16.21 23.12 19.30
CA SER A 355 -14.98 22.47 19.77
C SER A 355 -14.15 21.87 18.63
N THR A 356 -14.20 22.46 17.44
CA THR A 356 -13.57 21.92 16.22
C THR A 356 -12.08 21.61 16.39
N SER A 357 -11.30 22.48 17.04
CA SER A 357 -9.86 22.25 17.27
C SER A 357 -9.62 21.04 18.19
N ALA A 358 -10.44 20.85 19.23
CA ALA A 358 -10.33 19.70 20.13
C ALA A 358 -10.64 18.37 19.41
N VAL A 359 -11.68 18.34 18.56
CA VAL A 359 -11.99 17.17 17.74
C VAL A 359 -10.86 16.88 16.74
N ARG A 360 -10.33 17.92 16.09
CA ARG A 360 -9.20 17.78 15.16
C ARG A 360 -7.93 17.31 15.84
N PHE A 361 -7.66 17.73 17.07
CA PHE A 361 -6.54 17.23 17.87
C PHE A 361 -6.63 15.71 18.05
N ARG A 362 -7.80 15.19 18.46
CA ARG A 362 -8.02 13.74 18.61
C ARG A 362 -7.85 12.99 17.28
N PHE A 363 -8.36 13.56 16.19
CA PHE A 363 -8.16 13.01 14.84
C PHE A 363 -6.68 13.03 14.41
N TRP A 364 -5.94 14.08 14.75
CA TRP A 364 -4.52 14.23 14.45
C TRP A 364 -3.67 13.18 15.17
N LEU A 365 -4.00 12.85 16.41
CA LEU A 365 -3.36 11.74 17.12
C LEU A 365 -3.55 10.40 16.41
N GLN A 366 -4.77 10.11 15.92
CA GLN A 366 -5.05 8.89 15.16
C GLN A 366 -4.27 8.84 13.84
N TRP A 367 -4.20 9.98 13.13
CA TRP A 367 -3.38 10.11 11.91
C TRP A 367 -1.91 9.80 12.17
N LEU A 368 -1.33 10.37 13.23
CA LEU A 368 0.07 10.10 13.59
C LEU A 368 0.28 8.63 13.97
N SER A 369 -0.66 8.02 14.69
CA SER A 369 -0.58 6.61 15.11
C SER A 369 -0.61 5.67 13.90
N GLU A 370 -1.52 5.88 12.94
CA GLU A 370 -1.55 5.10 11.70
C GLU A 370 -0.25 5.27 10.90
N VAL A 371 0.28 6.50 10.77
CA VAL A 371 1.54 6.76 10.06
C VAL A 371 2.72 6.03 10.69
N GLN A 372 2.83 6.01 12.02
CA GLN A 372 3.92 5.30 12.70
C GLN A 372 3.75 3.78 12.60
N LEU A 373 2.55 3.24 12.77
CA LEU A 373 2.29 1.81 12.62
C LEU A 373 2.53 1.32 11.18
N GLU A 374 2.07 2.07 10.17
CA GLU A 374 2.37 1.81 8.76
C GLU A 374 3.88 1.78 8.53
N SER A 375 4.62 2.72 9.12
CA SER A 375 6.07 2.77 9.02
C SER A 375 6.72 1.52 9.63
N CYS A 376 6.22 1.01 10.76
CA CYS A 376 6.71 -0.23 11.37
C CYS A 376 6.50 -1.44 10.47
N GLN A 377 5.29 -1.61 9.92
CA GLN A 377 4.99 -2.72 9.02
C GLN A 377 5.83 -2.68 7.76
N ARG A 378 5.89 -1.52 7.11
CA ARG A 378 6.72 -1.35 5.91
C ARG A 378 8.19 -1.64 6.23
N TYR A 379 8.68 -1.14 7.35
CA TYR A 379 10.06 -1.39 7.78
C TYR A 379 10.33 -2.88 8.01
N ALA A 380 9.47 -3.58 8.75
CA ALA A 380 9.56 -5.02 8.97
C ALA A 380 9.62 -5.80 7.63
N ARG A 381 8.75 -5.45 6.67
CA ARG A 381 8.78 -6.03 5.31
C ARG A 381 10.10 -5.74 4.60
N THR A 382 10.64 -4.53 4.70
CA THR A 382 11.94 -4.20 4.08
C THR A 382 13.11 -4.97 4.68
N ARG A 383 13.02 -5.39 5.94
CA ARG A 383 14.01 -6.23 6.62
C ARG A 383 13.87 -7.73 6.28
N GLY A 384 12.96 -8.09 5.38
CA GLY A 384 12.77 -9.47 4.90
C GLY A 384 11.78 -10.30 5.72
N MET A 385 11.04 -9.69 6.64
CA MET A 385 10.04 -10.40 7.44
C MET A 385 8.86 -10.84 6.56
N GLY A 386 8.61 -12.16 6.48
CA GLY A 386 7.60 -12.77 5.61
C GLY A 386 6.15 -12.38 5.93
N ILE A 387 5.87 -11.91 7.15
CA ILE A 387 4.58 -11.38 7.60
C ILE A 387 4.75 -9.91 8.07
N GLY A 388 5.86 -9.60 8.74
CA GLY A 388 6.07 -8.28 9.35
C GLY A 388 5.34 -8.18 10.69
N LEU A 389 4.33 -7.32 10.80
CA LEU A 389 3.51 -7.21 11.99
C LEU A 389 2.36 -8.22 11.95
N TYR A 390 2.10 -8.81 13.12
CA TYR A 390 0.98 -9.65 13.43
C TYR A 390 0.16 -8.92 14.51
N CYS A 391 -1.01 -8.39 14.14
CA CYS A 391 -1.88 -7.64 15.05
C CYS A 391 -2.93 -8.55 15.70
N ASP A 392 -3.53 -8.08 16.79
CA ASP A 392 -4.55 -8.81 17.55
C ASP A 392 -5.85 -8.02 17.67
N LEU A 393 -6.97 -8.67 17.32
CA LEU A 393 -8.31 -8.10 17.39
C LEU A 393 -9.05 -8.68 18.60
N ALA A 394 -9.29 -7.83 19.60
CA ALA A 394 -10.11 -8.15 20.76
C ALA A 394 -11.55 -8.52 20.37
N VAL A 395 -12.15 -9.44 21.14
CA VAL A 395 -13.50 -9.97 20.88
C VAL A 395 -14.59 -8.88 20.93
N GLY A 396 -14.43 -7.85 21.76
CA GLY A 396 -15.44 -6.83 21.99
C GLY A 396 -14.88 -5.46 22.39
N VAL A 397 -15.78 -4.60 22.85
CA VAL A 397 -15.51 -3.22 23.29
C VAL A 397 -16.17 -2.97 24.63
N ASN A 398 -15.70 -1.99 25.38
CA ASN A 398 -16.29 -1.59 26.65
C ASN A 398 -17.67 -0.92 26.46
N GLY A 399 -18.61 -1.17 27.39
CA GLY A 399 -19.97 -0.64 27.35
C GLY A 399 -20.08 0.89 27.28
N GLY A 400 -19.13 1.62 27.86
CA GLY A 400 -19.07 3.09 27.82
C GLY A 400 -18.15 3.68 26.76
N GLY A 401 -17.65 2.87 25.82
CA GLY A 401 -16.70 3.28 24.79
C GLY A 401 -17.30 4.04 23.60
N ALA A 402 -16.41 4.49 22.72
CA ALA A 402 -16.79 5.20 21.49
C ALA A 402 -17.60 4.33 20.53
N GLU A 403 -17.24 3.05 20.37
CA GLU A 403 -17.93 2.16 19.43
C GLU A 403 -19.36 1.86 19.89
N THR A 404 -19.56 1.65 21.20
CA THR A 404 -20.91 1.48 21.75
C THR A 404 -21.71 2.78 21.75
N TRP A 405 -21.11 3.97 21.84
CA TRP A 405 -21.84 5.23 21.68
C TRP A 405 -22.35 5.44 20.25
N VAL A 406 -21.45 5.26 19.27
CA VAL A 406 -21.73 5.52 17.84
C VAL A 406 -22.75 4.52 17.29
N GLU A 407 -22.65 3.26 17.70
CA GLU A 407 -23.42 2.15 17.15
C GLU A 407 -24.25 1.45 18.24
N HIS A 408 -24.72 2.18 19.27
CA HIS A 408 -25.37 1.61 20.47
C HIS A 408 -26.51 0.64 20.14
N GLU A 409 -27.29 0.93 19.10
CA GLU A 409 -28.38 0.06 18.65
C GLU A 409 -27.90 -1.32 18.21
N LEU A 410 -26.66 -1.46 17.72
CA LEU A 410 -26.10 -2.74 17.27
C LEU A 410 -25.66 -3.65 18.41
N PHE A 411 -25.50 -3.12 19.62
CA PHE A 411 -25.04 -3.87 20.79
C PHE A 411 -26.22 -4.34 21.65
N ALA A 412 -26.06 -5.50 22.27
CA ALA A 412 -27.01 -6.04 23.24
C ALA A 412 -26.70 -5.49 24.65
N LEU A 413 -26.98 -4.19 24.85
CA LEU A 413 -26.76 -3.49 26.13
C LEU A 413 -27.65 -4.12 27.22
N GLY A 414 -27.05 -4.90 28.12
CA GLY A 414 -27.77 -5.68 29.15
C GLY A 414 -27.30 -7.13 29.26
N MET A 415 -26.53 -7.60 28.28
CA MET A 415 -25.78 -8.86 28.30
C MET A 415 -24.29 -8.57 28.07
N HIS A 416 -23.42 -9.44 28.55
CA HIS A 416 -21.98 -9.38 28.30
C HIS A 416 -21.50 -10.63 27.58
N ALA A 417 -20.45 -10.49 26.78
CA ALA A 417 -19.68 -11.62 26.30
C ALA A 417 -18.92 -12.27 27.46
N GLY A 418 -18.83 -13.60 27.43
CA GLY A 418 -18.13 -14.37 28.44
C GLY A 418 -17.82 -15.79 27.99
N ALA A 419 -17.57 -16.66 28.95
CA ALA A 419 -17.37 -18.09 28.75
C ALA A 419 -18.14 -18.89 29.81
N PRO A 420 -18.71 -20.05 29.45
CA PRO A 420 -19.31 -20.95 30.44
C PRO A 420 -18.24 -21.53 31.37
N PRO A 421 -18.63 -22.13 32.52
CA PRO A 421 -17.72 -22.84 33.42
C PRO A 421 -16.79 -23.86 32.72
N ASP A 422 -15.51 -23.81 33.08
CA ASP A 422 -14.46 -24.72 32.58
C ASP A 422 -13.44 -25.08 33.70
N PRO A 423 -12.44 -25.96 33.46
CA PRO A 423 -11.49 -26.39 34.49
C PRO A 423 -10.57 -25.29 35.03
N LEU A 424 -10.34 -24.22 34.25
CA LEU A 424 -9.47 -23.09 34.63
C LEU A 424 -10.27 -21.98 35.32
N ALA A 425 -11.55 -21.82 34.97
CA ALA A 425 -12.51 -20.91 35.56
C ALA A 425 -13.81 -21.65 35.93
N PRO A 426 -13.86 -22.33 37.10
CA PRO A 426 -15.01 -23.16 37.50
C PRO A 426 -16.34 -22.42 37.62
N THR A 427 -16.31 -21.09 37.77
CA THR A 427 -17.49 -20.21 37.82
C THR A 427 -17.89 -19.64 36.46
N GLY A 428 -17.13 -19.93 35.40
CA GLY A 428 -17.23 -19.22 34.12
C GLY A 428 -16.58 -17.83 34.19
N GLN A 429 -16.71 -17.07 33.10
CA GLN A 429 -16.12 -15.74 32.96
C GLN A 429 -17.14 -14.75 32.41
N ASP A 430 -17.18 -13.55 33.01
CA ASP A 430 -17.84 -12.37 32.44
C ASP A 430 -16.75 -11.37 32.06
N TRP A 431 -16.68 -11.01 30.78
CA TRP A 431 -15.67 -10.09 30.27
C TRP A 431 -16.13 -8.62 30.29
N GLY A 432 -17.40 -8.36 30.65
CA GLY A 432 -17.95 -7.00 30.74
C GLY A 432 -18.09 -6.27 29.39
N LEU A 433 -18.07 -7.02 28.28
CA LEU A 433 -18.14 -6.47 26.92
C LEU A 433 -19.53 -6.72 26.33
N PRO A 434 -20.34 -5.70 26.00
CA PRO A 434 -21.60 -5.94 25.30
C PRO A 434 -21.34 -6.58 23.93
N PRO A 435 -22.01 -7.69 23.59
CA PRO A 435 -21.85 -8.34 22.30
C PRO A 435 -22.69 -7.62 21.22
N TRP A 436 -22.31 -7.80 19.96
CA TRP A 436 -23.17 -7.38 18.84
C TRP A 436 -24.45 -8.23 18.78
N SER A 437 -25.57 -7.63 18.40
CA SER A 437 -26.74 -8.39 17.96
C SER A 437 -26.49 -8.94 16.55
N PRO A 438 -26.49 -10.27 16.33
CA PRO A 438 -26.23 -10.86 15.02
C PRO A 438 -27.25 -10.41 13.96
N GLN A 439 -28.51 -10.18 14.38
CA GLN A 439 -29.57 -9.69 13.50
C GLN A 439 -29.34 -8.24 13.07
N ARG A 440 -29.01 -7.36 14.02
CA ARG A 440 -28.76 -5.95 13.71
C ARG A 440 -27.46 -5.77 12.93
N LEU A 441 -26.45 -6.59 13.19
CA LEU A 441 -25.22 -6.61 12.39
C LEU A 441 -25.49 -6.98 10.92
N ARG A 442 -26.39 -7.95 10.68
CA ARG A 442 -26.87 -8.29 9.34
C ARG A 442 -27.67 -7.14 8.72
N GLN A 443 -28.57 -6.49 9.48
CA GLN A 443 -29.33 -5.32 9.02
C GLN A 443 -28.42 -4.15 8.65
N ALA A 444 -27.32 -3.96 9.37
CA ALA A 444 -26.24 -3.02 9.05
C ALA A 444 -25.35 -3.49 7.87
N ARG A 445 -25.77 -4.52 7.13
CA ARG A 445 -25.09 -5.08 5.95
C ARG A 445 -23.63 -5.46 6.22
N TYR A 446 -23.36 -5.93 7.44
CA TYR A 446 -22.03 -6.25 7.98
C TYR A 446 -21.01 -5.10 7.95
N GLN A 447 -21.43 -3.85 7.69
CA GLN A 447 -20.53 -2.70 7.60
C GLN A 447 -19.65 -2.52 8.84
N PRO A 448 -20.16 -2.62 10.09
CA PRO A 448 -19.33 -2.50 11.29
C PRO A 448 -18.23 -3.56 11.37
N PHE A 449 -18.54 -4.81 11.01
CA PHE A 449 -17.56 -5.89 10.99
C PHE A 449 -16.51 -5.67 9.90
N ILE A 450 -16.93 -5.24 8.71
CA ILE A 450 -16.03 -4.87 7.60
C ILE A 450 -15.07 -3.75 8.02
N ASP A 451 -15.57 -2.69 8.67
CA ASP A 451 -14.74 -1.56 9.10
C ASP A 451 -13.75 -1.95 10.19
N THR A 452 -14.17 -2.79 11.14
CA THR A 452 -13.29 -3.34 12.17
C THR A 452 -12.18 -4.20 11.56
N LEU A 453 -12.48 -5.07 10.59
CA LEU A 453 -11.45 -5.86 9.89
C LEU A 453 -10.50 -4.96 9.09
N ARG A 454 -11.02 -3.99 8.35
CA ARG A 454 -10.21 -3.04 7.57
C ARG A 454 -9.26 -2.24 8.44
N ALA A 455 -9.73 -1.73 9.58
CA ALA A 455 -8.89 -1.00 10.52
C ALA A 455 -7.71 -1.85 11.03
N ASN A 456 -7.97 -3.14 11.30
CA ASN A 456 -7.00 -4.05 11.91
C ASN A 456 -6.09 -4.78 10.90
N MET A 457 -6.48 -4.89 9.64
CA MET A 457 -5.68 -5.52 8.58
C MET A 457 -4.83 -4.52 7.77
N ARG A 458 -5.12 -3.22 7.82
CA ARG A 458 -4.47 -2.20 6.97
C ARG A 458 -2.95 -2.14 7.10
N HIS A 459 -2.43 -2.33 8.30
CA HIS A 459 -1.01 -2.13 8.61
C HIS A 459 -0.33 -3.38 9.22
N CYS A 460 -0.79 -4.58 8.85
CA CYS A 460 -0.19 -5.84 9.31
C CYS A 460 -0.22 -6.90 8.21
N GLY A 461 0.57 -7.98 8.37
CA GLY A 461 0.56 -9.13 7.47
C GLY A 461 -0.21 -10.33 8.03
N ALA A 462 -0.58 -10.29 9.31
CA ALA A 462 -1.43 -11.28 9.95
C ALA A 462 -2.30 -10.63 11.02
N LEU A 463 -3.51 -11.17 11.22
CA LEU A 463 -4.45 -10.75 12.24
C LEU A 463 -4.85 -11.95 13.12
N ARG A 464 -4.70 -11.83 14.43
CA ARG A 464 -5.30 -12.72 15.43
C ARG A 464 -6.74 -12.30 15.62
N LEU A 465 -7.66 -13.25 15.53
CA LEU A 465 -9.01 -13.09 16.04
C LEU A 465 -9.06 -13.73 17.42
N ASP A 466 -9.15 -12.89 18.44
CA ASP A 466 -9.40 -13.33 19.80
C ASP A 466 -10.79 -13.97 19.87
N HIS A 467 -10.88 -15.14 20.50
CA HIS A 467 -12.11 -15.93 20.60
C HIS A 467 -12.80 -16.13 19.24
N VAL A 468 -12.12 -16.79 18.30
CA VAL A 468 -12.59 -16.92 16.90
C VAL A 468 -13.98 -17.56 16.78
N MET A 469 -14.38 -18.33 17.79
CA MET A 469 -15.71 -18.90 17.93
C MET A 469 -16.83 -17.87 17.85
N ALA A 470 -16.57 -16.58 18.16
CA ALA A 470 -17.52 -15.48 18.02
C ALA A 470 -18.10 -15.33 16.59
N LEU A 471 -17.41 -15.86 15.57
CA LEU A 471 -17.96 -15.93 14.21
C LEU A 471 -19.13 -16.92 14.09
N MET A 472 -19.22 -17.91 14.98
CA MET A 472 -20.25 -18.95 15.00
C MET A 472 -21.21 -18.82 16.17
N ARG A 473 -20.71 -18.59 17.37
CA ARG A 473 -21.51 -18.41 18.58
C ARG A 473 -20.71 -17.66 19.64
N LEU A 474 -21.41 -16.93 20.50
CA LEU A 474 -20.80 -16.28 21.65
C LEU A 474 -21.61 -16.58 22.90
N TYR A 475 -20.95 -16.85 24.03
CA TYR A 475 -21.65 -17.03 25.30
C TYR A 475 -22.01 -15.66 25.87
N TRP A 476 -23.30 -15.39 25.96
CA TRP A 476 -23.86 -14.18 26.56
C TRP A 476 -24.17 -14.47 28.02
N THR A 477 -23.61 -13.68 28.92
CA THR A 477 -23.75 -13.82 30.37
C THR A 477 -24.33 -12.57 31.01
N GLY A 478 -24.89 -12.74 32.20
CA GLY A 478 -25.43 -11.69 33.05
C GLY A 478 -25.59 -12.20 34.50
N PRO A 479 -26.24 -11.42 35.38
CA PRO A 479 -26.36 -11.73 36.80
C PRO A 479 -27.00 -13.10 37.10
N ASP A 480 -27.92 -13.55 36.24
CA ASP A 480 -28.70 -14.79 36.42
C ASP A 480 -28.08 -16.01 35.71
N GLY A 481 -26.87 -15.86 35.15
CA GLY A 481 -26.19 -16.87 34.33
C GLY A 481 -26.13 -16.49 32.84
N GLY A 482 -25.85 -17.46 31.98
CA GLY A 482 -25.64 -17.21 30.56
C GLY A 482 -26.05 -18.33 29.61
N THR A 483 -26.05 -18.02 28.32
CA THR A 483 -26.38 -18.93 27.22
C THR A 483 -25.60 -18.61 25.95
N TYR A 484 -25.54 -19.54 25.00
CA TYR A 484 -24.97 -19.27 23.69
C TYR A 484 -25.96 -18.56 22.76
N VAL A 485 -25.44 -17.61 22.00
CA VAL A 485 -26.13 -16.96 20.88
C VAL A 485 -25.40 -17.26 19.58
N GLU A 486 -26.13 -17.70 18.56
CA GLU A 486 -25.60 -18.05 17.25
C GLU A 486 -25.32 -16.82 16.37
N TYR A 487 -24.22 -16.89 15.62
CA TYR A 487 -23.78 -15.91 14.63
C TYR A 487 -23.70 -16.58 13.24
N PRO A 488 -23.93 -15.82 12.15
CA PRO A 488 -23.99 -16.37 10.81
C PRO A 488 -22.59 -16.71 10.27
N LEU A 489 -22.04 -17.85 10.71
CA LEU A 489 -20.67 -18.30 10.47
C LEU A 489 -20.23 -18.20 9.00
N GLU A 490 -21.03 -18.73 8.07
CA GLU A 490 -20.65 -18.76 6.66
C GLU A 490 -20.54 -17.37 6.05
N GLU A 491 -21.41 -16.44 6.46
CA GLU A 491 -21.43 -15.07 5.98
C GLU A 491 -20.28 -14.25 6.57
N LEU A 492 -20.04 -14.36 7.88
CA LEU A 492 -18.93 -13.69 8.54
C LEU A 492 -17.57 -14.23 8.06
N MET A 493 -17.45 -15.53 7.84
CA MET A 493 -16.25 -16.13 7.22
C MET A 493 -16.05 -15.66 5.78
N GLY A 494 -17.13 -15.45 5.02
CA GLY A 494 -17.05 -14.87 3.68
C GLY A 494 -16.50 -13.43 3.69
N VAL A 495 -17.02 -12.59 4.60
CA VAL A 495 -16.51 -11.22 4.80
C VAL A 495 -15.05 -11.22 5.25
N LEU A 496 -14.70 -12.09 6.20
CA LEU A 496 -13.33 -12.23 6.71
C LEU A 496 -12.35 -12.65 5.60
N ALA A 497 -12.71 -13.66 4.80
CA ALA A 497 -11.87 -14.12 3.70
C ALA A 497 -11.68 -13.03 2.63
N LEU A 498 -12.75 -12.26 2.33
CA LEU A 498 -12.68 -11.15 1.40
C LEU A 498 -11.73 -10.05 1.88
N GLU A 499 -11.87 -9.60 3.13
CA GLU A 499 -11.01 -8.55 3.68
C GLU A 499 -9.56 -9.03 3.89
N SER A 500 -9.37 -10.30 4.28
CA SER A 500 -8.06 -10.95 4.35
C SER A 500 -7.33 -10.94 3.01
N GLN A 501 -8.01 -11.31 1.91
CA GLN A 501 -7.42 -11.29 0.56
C GLN A 501 -7.12 -9.86 0.08
N ARG A 502 -8.05 -8.91 0.31
CA ARG A 502 -7.88 -7.50 -0.07
C ARG A 502 -6.67 -6.84 0.60
N HIS A 503 -6.36 -7.24 1.84
CA HIS A 503 -5.23 -6.70 2.60
C HIS A 503 -3.98 -7.57 2.55
N GLN A 504 -4.00 -8.71 1.86
CA GLN A 504 -2.92 -9.72 1.90
C GLN A 504 -2.52 -10.05 3.35
N CYS A 505 -3.52 -10.20 4.21
CA CYS A 505 -3.35 -10.37 5.65
C CYS A 505 -3.84 -11.76 6.07
N MET A 506 -2.93 -12.59 6.59
CA MET A 506 -3.27 -13.93 7.09
C MET A 506 -4.16 -13.84 8.33
N VAL A 507 -4.96 -14.88 8.59
CA VAL A 507 -5.82 -14.92 9.78
C VAL A 507 -5.42 -16.07 10.68
N ILE A 508 -5.24 -15.76 11.95
CA ILE A 508 -5.01 -16.71 13.04
C ILE A 508 -6.23 -16.64 13.94
N GLY A 509 -7.00 -17.72 14.03
CA GLY A 509 -8.11 -17.81 14.97
C GLY A 509 -7.62 -18.40 16.28
N GLU A 510 -7.81 -17.68 17.38
CA GLU A 510 -7.64 -18.29 18.69
C GLU A 510 -8.81 -19.23 18.96
N ASP A 511 -8.51 -20.54 18.92
CA ASP A 511 -9.47 -21.64 19.08
C ASP A 511 -9.18 -22.46 20.34
N LEU A 512 -9.11 -21.80 21.51
CA LEU A 512 -8.97 -22.46 22.81
C LEU A 512 -10.32 -22.63 23.51
N GLY A 513 -10.36 -23.53 24.50
CA GLY A 513 -11.58 -23.85 25.24
C GLY A 513 -12.54 -24.77 24.48
N ASN A 514 -13.85 -24.56 24.68
CA ASN A 514 -14.91 -25.43 24.14
C ASN A 514 -15.25 -25.09 22.67
N VAL A 515 -14.38 -25.51 21.76
CA VAL A 515 -14.52 -25.27 20.31
C VAL A 515 -15.37 -26.34 19.63
N ALA A 516 -16.50 -25.94 19.06
CA ALA A 516 -17.39 -26.87 18.35
C ALA A 516 -16.72 -27.43 17.07
N PRO A 517 -17.00 -28.70 16.68
CA PRO A 517 -16.45 -29.31 15.47
C PRO A 517 -16.66 -28.48 14.20
N ARG A 518 -17.87 -27.94 14.01
CA ARG A 518 -18.21 -27.08 12.86
C ARG A 518 -17.28 -25.87 12.72
N MET A 519 -16.84 -25.28 13.84
CA MET A 519 -15.90 -24.16 13.82
C MET A 519 -14.51 -24.59 13.35
N ARG A 520 -14.04 -25.75 13.83
CA ARG A 520 -12.73 -26.31 13.40
C ARG A 520 -12.72 -26.62 11.90
N ASP A 521 -13.82 -27.15 11.38
CA ASP A 521 -13.96 -27.43 9.95
C ASP A 521 -13.96 -26.13 9.13
N ALA A 522 -14.74 -25.12 9.55
CA ALA A 522 -14.76 -23.81 8.91
C ALA A 522 -13.38 -23.12 8.89
N MET A 523 -12.59 -23.22 9.97
CA MET A 523 -11.22 -22.70 9.99
C MET A 523 -10.31 -23.43 9.00
N ARG A 524 -10.38 -24.78 8.97
CA ARG A 524 -9.57 -25.61 8.08
C ARG A 524 -9.85 -25.30 6.61
N GLU A 525 -11.13 -25.19 6.26
CA GLU A 525 -11.62 -24.85 4.92
C GLU A 525 -11.29 -23.40 4.57
N GLY A 526 -11.43 -22.46 5.51
CA GLY A 526 -11.17 -21.03 5.29
C GLY A 526 -9.70 -20.60 5.29
N ASN A 527 -8.75 -21.52 5.48
CA ASN A 527 -7.32 -21.22 5.69
C ASN A 527 -7.04 -20.31 6.91
N LEU A 528 -7.81 -20.46 7.98
CA LEU A 528 -7.49 -19.82 9.26
C LEU A 528 -6.50 -20.72 10.00
N LEU A 529 -5.42 -20.13 10.51
CA LEU A 529 -4.48 -20.85 11.36
C LEU A 529 -5.09 -21.00 12.75
N SER A 530 -5.00 -22.20 13.31
CA SER A 530 -5.33 -22.46 14.70
C SER A 530 -4.24 -21.94 15.64
N TYR A 531 -4.59 -21.68 16.90
CA TYR A 531 -3.65 -21.23 17.93
C TYR A 531 -3.38 -22.37 18.93
N ARG A 532 -2.12 -22.77 19.09
CA ARG A 532 -1.74 -24.02 19.78
C ARG A 532 -0.69 -23.79 20.88
N PRO A 533 -1.12 -23.48 22.12
CA PRO A 533 -0.23 -23.44 23.28
C PRO A 533 0.22 -24.84 23.70
N LEU A 534 1.54 -25.05 23.85
CA LEU A 534 2.14 -26.30 24.31
C LEU A 534 1.53 -26.78 25.63
N LEU A 535 1.21 -25.84 26.53
CA LEU A 535 0.61 -26.15 27.83
C LEU A 535 -0.74 -26.87 27.72
N PHE A 536 -1.42 -26.84 26.57
CA PHE A 536 -2.69 -27.54 26.34
C PHE A 536 -2.60 -28.72 25.38
N GLU A 537 -1.46 -28.93 24.71
CA GLU A 537 -1.31 -30.00 23.73
C GLU A 537 -0.96 -31.33 24.42
N ARG A 538 -2.02 -32.10 24.75
CA ARG A 538 -1.96 -33.36 25.50
C ARG A 538 -2.41 -34.57 24.66
N GLU A 539 -1.84 -35.74 24.92
CA GLU A 539 -2.30 -37.07 24.49
C GLU A 539 -3.32 -37.64 25.50
N GLU A 540 -3.97 -38.76 25.18
CA GLU A 540 -4.99 -39.39 26.03
C GLU A 540 -4.45 -39.84 27.40
N ASP A 541 -3.16 -40.18 27.48
CA ASP A 541 -2.46 -40.56 28.72
C ASP A 541 -2.00 -39.35 29.56
N GLY A 542 -2.33 -38.14 29.10
CA GLY A 542 -1.92 -36.87 29.70
C GLY A 542 -0.49 -36.43 29.35
N GLY A 543 0.26 -37.20 28.54
CA GLY A 543 1.57 -36.79 28.02
C GLY A 543 1.49 -35.62 27.05
N PHE A 544 2.61 -34.94 26.78
CA PHE A 544 2.64 -33.89 25.76
C PHE A 544 2.62 -34.49 24.35
N ARG A 545 1.79 -33.92 23.48
CA ARG A 545 1.64 -34.35 22.08
C ARG A 545 2.95 -34.20 21.31
N ARG A 546 3.39 -35.27 20.64
CA ARG A 546 4.64 -35.28 19.86
C ARG A 546 4.63 -34.27 18.71
N PRO A 547 5.76 -33.63 18.34
CA PRO A 547 5.77 -32.59 17.32
C PRO A 547 5.18 -33.02 15.97
N SER A 548 5.40 -34.28 15.56
CA SER A 548 4.89 -34.83 14.29
C SER A 548 3.36 -34.95 14.22
N GLN A 549 2.65 -34.90 15.35
CA GLN A 549 1.20 -35.01 15.43
C GLN A 549 0.49 -33.66 15.46
N TRP A 550 1.22 -32.54 15.49
CA TRP A 550 0.64 -31.21 15.47
C TRP A 550 0.12 -30.88 14.07
N GLN A 551 -0.94 -30.08 13.99
CA GLN A 551 -1.51 -29.70 12.70
C GLN A 551 -0.66 -28.61 11.99
N PRO A 552 -0.44 -28.70 10.67
CA PRO A 552 0.36 -27.71 9.96
C PRO A 552 -0.22 -26.29 9.95
N LYS A 553 -1.54 -26.12 9.73
CA LYS A 553 -2.19 -24.80 9.71
C LYS A 553 -2.42 -24.28 11.14
N ALA A 554 -1.34 -23.92 11.82
CA ALA A 554 -1.37 -23.39 13.17
C ALA A 554 -0.19 -22.47 13.50
N LEU A 555 -0.38 -21.65 14.52
CA LEU A 555 0.64 -20.95 15.28
C LEU A 555 0.88 -21.70 16.59
N ALA A 556 2.05 -22.33 16.72
CA ALA A 556 2.48 -22.99 17.94
C ALA A 556 3.18 -21.99 18.87
N VAL A 557 2.82 -21.99 20.15
CA VAL A 557 3.43 -21.13 21.18
C VAL A 557 3.66 -21.97 22.43
N VAL A 558 4.61 -21.59 23.29
CA VAL A 558 4.78 -22.28 24.57
C VAL A 558 3.60 -21.94 25.47
N SER A 559 3.37 -20.64 25.64
CA SER A 559 2.34 -20.07 26.48
C SER A 559 1.71 -18.83 25.80
N THR A 560 0.86 -18.11 26.52
CA THR A 560 0.19 -16.89 26.05
C THR A 560 0.37 -15.77 27.08
N HIS A 561 -0.20 -14.60 26.83
CA HIS A 561 -0.19 -13.50 27.79
C HIS A 561 -1.10 -13.74 29.01
N ASP A 562 -2.05 -14.67 28.89
CA ASP A 562 -2.99 -15.08 29.95
C ASP A 562 -2.49 -16.26 30.80
N LEU A 563 -1.38 -16.86 30.39
CA LEU A 563 -0.84 -18.08 30.98
C LEU A 563 0.53 -17.80 31.62
N PRO A 564 0.99 -18.66 32.54
CA PRO A 564 2.34 -18.54 33.10
C PRO A 564 3.40 -18.48 32.00
N THR A 565 4.47 -17.72 32.24
CA THR A 565 5.71 -17.87 31.46
C THR A 565 6.25 -19.29 31.64
N LEU A 566 7.14 -19.75 30.77
CA LEU A 566 7.75 -21.08 30.90
C LEU A 566 8.44 -21.27 32.26
N ARG A 567 9.11 -20.23 32.77
CA ARG A 567 9.72 -20.24 34.09
C ARG A 567 8.68 -20.23 35.21
N GLY A 568 7.64 -19.41 35.12
CA GLY A 568 6.52 -19.40 36.07
C GLY A 568 5.84 -20.76 36.17
N PHE A 569 5.58 -21.39 35.03
CA PHE A 569 5.05 -22.75 34.94
C PHE A 569 6.01 -23.75 35.60
N TRP A 570 7.29 -23.69 35.26
CA TRP A 570 8.30 -24.59 35.82
C TRP A 570 8.50 -24.43 37.32
N MET A 571 8.25 -23.25 37.88
CA MET A 571 8.35 -23.01 39.32
C MET A 571 7.03 -23.27 40.06
N GLY A 572 5.89 -23.19 39.37
CA GLY A 572 4.57 -23.29 40.02
C GLY A 572 4.05 -21.95 40.53
N GLU A 573 4.64 -20.84 40.07
CA GLU A 573 4.33 -19.51 40.59
C GLU A 573 2.89 -19.09 40.26
N ASP A 574 2.34 -19.53 39.13
CA ASP A 574 0.94 -19.29 38.75
C ASP A 574 -0.06 -19.93 39.71
N ILE A 575 0.27 -21.13 40.23
CA ILE A 575 -0.59 -21.85 41.19
C ILE A 575 -0.54 -21.14 42.54
N GLU A 576 0.67 -20.79 43.00
CA GLU A 576 0.88 -20.03 44.25
C GLU A 576 0.19 -18.66 44.19
N LEU A 577 0.31 -17.97 43.06
CA LEU A 577 -0.34 -16.68 42.83
C LEU A 577 -1.87 -16.82 42.80
N ALA A 578 -2.40 -17.81 42.08
CA ALA A 578 -3.84 -18.07 42.04
C ALA A 578 -4.40 -18.44 43.42
N GLY A 579 -3.63 -19.18 44.23
CA GLY A 579 -3.96 -19.47 45.63
C GLY A 579 -4.02 -18.20 46.50
N LYS A 580 -3.01 -17.32 46.40
CA LYS A 580 -2.99 -16.01 47.09
C LYS A 580 -4.13 -15.09 46.66
N LEU A 581 -4.57 -15.22 45.41
CA LEU A 581 -5.69 -14.48 44.84
C LEU A 581 -7.03 -15.23 45.01
N GLU A 582 -7.09 -16.29 45.79
CA GLU A 582 -8.34 -17.02 46.11
C GLU A 582 -9.14 -17.39 44.85
N LEU A 583 -8.46 -17.78 43.76
CA LEU A 583 -9.11 -18.14 42.49
C LEU A 583 -9.57 -19.60 42.44
N TYR A 584 -9.13 -20.42 43.39
CA TYR A 584 -9.56 -21.81 43.52
C TYR A 584 -10.81 -21.92 44.41
N PRO A 585 -11.76 -22.81 44.06
CA PRO A 585 -12.99 -22.96 44.83
C PRO A 585 -12.75 -23.53 46.24
N ASP A 586 -11.71 -24.34 46.41
CA ASP A 586 -11.32 -24.94 47.69
C ASP A 586 -9.83 -25.34 47.71
N GLN A 587 -9.36 -25.75 48.90
CA GLN A 587 -7.99 -26.18 49.12
C GLN A 587 -7.62 -27.47 48.36
N ALA A 588 -8.58 -28.37 48.14
CA ALA A 588 -8.33 -29.63 47.42
C ALA A 588 -8.08 -29.37 45.94
N ALA A 589 -8.77 -28.39 45.34
CA ALA A 589 -8.52 -27.93 43.98
C ALA A 589 -7.11 -27.34 43.85
N HIS A 590 -6.66 -26.53 44.81
CA HIS A 590 -5.30 -25.99 44.85
C HIS A 590 -4.24 -27.10 44.95
N GLU A 591 -4.38 -28.03 45.91
CA GLU A 591 -3.48 -29.17 46.08
C GLU A 591 -3.44 -30.08 44.83
N GLY A 592 -4.59 -30.27 44.19
CA GLY A 592 -4.69 -30.97 42.92
C GLY A 592 -3.85 -30.32 41.82
N GLN A 593 -3.84 -28.99 41.70
CA GLN A 593 -3.00 -28.29 40.72
C GLN A 593 -1.51 -28.46 41.00
N VAL A 594 -1.09 -28.43 42.27
CA VAL A 594 0.31 -28.67 42.67
C VAL A 594 0.76 -30.07 42.25
N LEU A 595 -0.06 -31.09 42.51
CA LEU A 595 0.23 -32.48 42.11
C LEU A 595 0.26 -32.63 40.59
N ASN A 596 -0.70 -32.05 39.88
CA ASN A 596 -0.75 -32.05 38.42
C ASN A 596 0.51 -31.40 37.81
N ARG A 597 0.97 -30.29 38.38
CA ARG A 597 2.18 -29.61 37.91
C ARG A 597 3.42 -30.48 38.03
N ALA A 598 3.58 -31.22 39.12
CA ALA A 598 4.70 -32.13 39.29
C ALA A 598 4.71 -33.22 38.20
N GLN A 599 3.53 -33.75 37.86
CA GLN A 599 3.37 -34.72 36.76
C GLN A 599 3.68 -34.08 35.39
N ASP A 600 3.18 -32.87 35.15
CA ASP A 600 3.40 -32.15 33.90
C ASP A 600 4.89 -31.88 33.64
N ARG A 601 5.67 -31.49 34.66
CA ARG A 601 7.13 -31.30 34.51
C ARG A 601 7.83 -32.59 34.08
N ALA A 602 7.49 -33.73 34.72
CA ALA A 602 8.07 -35.02 34.37
C ALA A 602 7.67 -35.46 32.94
N ARG A 603 6.41 -35.24 32.56
CA ARG A 603 5.90 -35.53 31.21
C ARG A 603 6.54 -34.67 30.15
N LEU A 604 6.82 -33.40 30.44
CA LEU A 604 7.54 -32.51 29.52
C LEU A 604 8.97 -33.01 29.29
N LEU A 605 9.70 -33.38 30.34
CA LEU A 605 11.05 -33.94 30.20
C LEU A 605 11.06 -35.26 29.42
N LEU A 606 10.06 -36.13 29.64
CA LEU A 606 9.87 -37.35 28.84
C LEU A 606 9.60 -37.03 27.37
N ALA A 607 8.81 -36.01 27.06
CA ALA A 607 8.55 -35.58 25.70
C ALA A 607 9.81 -35.03 25.03
N LEU A 608 10.61 -34.23 25.74
CA LEU A 608 11.91 -33.75 25.26
C LEU A 608 12.89 -34.91 25.03
N GLN A 609 12.94 -35.89 25.94
CA GLN A 609 13.78 -37.07 25.79
C GLN A 609 13.40 -37.91 24.56
N ARG A 610 12.10 -38.09 24.30
CA ARG A 610 11.61 -38.83 23.11
C ARG A 610 12.00 -38.18 21.79
N GLU A 611 12.27 -36.88 21.81
CA GLU A 611 12.73 -36.10 20.66
C GLU A 611 14.26 -35.85 20.71
N ASP A 612 15.02 -36.51 21.58
CA ASP A 612 16.48 -36.27 21.71
C ASP A 612 16.84 -34.79 21.99
N LEU A 613 15.98 -34.09 22.75
CA LEU A 613 16.14 -32.67 23.11
C LEU A 613 16.42 -32.46 24.60
N LEU A 614 16.52 -33.53 25.39
CA LEU A 614 16.78 -33.42 26.83
C LEU A 614 18.15 -32.75 27.07
N PRO A 615 18.24 -31.70 27.90
CA PRO A 615 19.51 -31.01 28.16
C PRO A 615 20.61 -31.94 28.69
N GLU A 616 21.87 -31.66 28.34
CA GLU A 616 23.01 -32.46 28.79
C GLU A 616 23.10 -32.51 30.33
N GLY A 617 23.33 -33.69 30.89
CA GLY A 617 23.41 -33.89 32.34
C GLY A 617 22.07 -33.89 33.08
N THR A 618 20.93 -33.78 32.39
CA THR A 618 19.60 -33.84 33.01
C THR A 618 18.92 -35.18 32.80
N THR A 619 18.03 -35.54 33.72
CA THR A 619 17.24 -36.77 33.66
C THR A 619 15.76 -36.43 33.51
N VAL A 620 14.91 -37.43 33.29
CA VAL A 620 13.45 -37.23 33.27
C VAL A 620 12.84 -36.90 34.64
N GLN A 621 13.64 -36.93 35.71
CA GLN A 621 13.21 -36.51 37.04
C GLN A 621 13.28 -34.98 37.15
N PRO A 622 12.17 -34.27 37.47
CA PRO A 622 12.16 -32.82 37.58
C PRO A 622 13.17 -32.26 38.59
N THR A 623 13.54 -33.02 39.61
CA THR A 623 14.57 -32.64 40.60
C THR A 623 15.96 -32.44 40.01
N SER A 624 16.24 -33.01 38.83
CA SER A 624 17.50 -32.76 38.10
C SER A 624 17.56 -31.37 37.44
N LEU A 625 16.44 -30.65 37.38
CA LEU A 625 16.31 -29.28 36.85
C LEU A 625 15.49 -28.41 37.81
N PRO A 626 16.10 -27.81 38.85
CA PRO A 626 15.38 -27.07 39.87
C PRO A 626 14.79 -25.72 39.38
N ASP A 627 15.25 -25.18 38.25
CA ASP A 627 14.73 -23.95 37.61
C ASP A 627 14.69 -24.13 36.08
N ALA A 628 13.93 -23.28 35.39
CA ALA A 628 13.89 -23.23 33.93
C ALA A 628 15.15 -22.55 33.38
N THR A 629 16.25 -23.29 33.35
CA THR A 629 17.52 -22.84 32.80
C THR A 629 17.43 -22.57 31.29
N GLN A 630 18.36 -21.77 30.75
CA GLN A 630 18.39 -21.49 29.30
C GLN A 630 18.40 -22.75 28.43
N PRO A 631 19.17 -23.82 28.75
CA PRO A 631 19.10 -25.08 28.00
C PRO A 631 17.71 -25.72 27.97
N LEU A 632 16.91 -25.61 29.05
CA LEU A 632 15.53 -26.10 29.05
C LEU A 632 14.65 -25.24 28.15
N VAL A 633 14.79 -23.92 28.20
CA VAL A 633 14.04 -22.99 27.31
C VAL A 633 14.35 -23.31 25.85
N ASP A 634 15.63 -23.44 25.51
CA ASP A 634 16.09 -23.80 24.17
C ASP A 634 15.53 -25.16 23.73
N ALA A 635 15.54 -26.17 24.60
CA ALA A 635 14.98 -27.49 24.32
C ALA A 635 13.46 -27.46 24.05
N VAL A 636 12.71 -26.70 24.84
CA VAL A 636 11.25 -26.54 24.67
C VAL A 636 10.93 -25.83 23.35
N TYR A 637 11.67 -24.79 23.00
CA TYR A 637 11.47 -24.12 21.72
C TYR A 637 11.98 -24.94 20.53
N ALA A 638 13.01 -25.77 20.68
CA ALA A 638 13.41 -26.76 19.67
C ALA A 638 12.28 -27.76 19.40
N PHE A 639 11.59 -28.22 20.46
CA PHE A 639 10.43 -29.10 20.36
C PHE A 639 9.32 -28.46 19.53
N LEU A 640 8.99 -27.19 19.80
CA LEU A 640 8.04 -26.42 18.99
C LEU A 640 8.52 -26.22 17.55
N ALA A 641 9.80 -25.91 17.37
CA ALA A 641 10.38 -25.63 16.06
C ALA A 641 10.24 -26.82 15.10
N ARG A 642 10.34 -28.05 15.62
CA ARG A 642 10.18 -29.33 14.90
C ARG A 642 8.76 -29.63 14.45
N THR A 643 7.74 -29.02 15.07
CA THR A 643 6.34 -29.20 14.65
C THR A 643 6.17 -28.82 13.16
N PRO A 644 5.20 -29.43 12.44
CA PRO A 644 4.86 -29.02 11.08
C PRO A 644 4.06 -27.72 11.04
N CYS A 645 3.76 -27.10 12.20
CA CYS A 645 3.02 -25.84 12.27
C CYS A 645 3.69 -24.76 11.42
N TRP A 646 2.92 -24.04 10.62
CA TRP A 646 3.42 -22.99 9.75
C TRP A 646 4.13 -21.88 10.51
N LEU A 647 3.64 -21.56 11.71
CA LEU A 647 4.18 -20.49 12.55
C LEU A 647 4.56 -21.01 13.95
N VAL A 648 5.63 -20.45 14.51
CA VAL A 648 6.03 -20.59 15.92
C VAL A 648 6.21 -19.20 16.51
N GLY A 649 5.55 -18.92 17.63
CA GLY A 649 5.66 -17.66 18.36
C GLY A 649 6.51 -17.82 19.61
N VAL A 650 7.47 -16.91 19.78
CA VAL A 650 8.38 -16.85 20.93
C VAL A 650 7.99 -15.68 21.81
N GLN A 651 7.64 -15.95 23.07
CA GLN A 651 7.43 -14.89 24.05
C GLN A 651 8.77 -14.36 24.54
N LEU A 652 8.98 -13.05 24.47
CA LEU A 652 10.23 -12.44 24.97
C LEU A 652 10.38 -12.57 26.48
N GLU A 653 9.28 -12.76 27.20
CA GLU A 653 9.24 -13.05 28.63
C GLU A 653 9.99 -14.36 28.96
N ASP A 654 9.83 -15.40 28.13
CA ASP A 654 10.56 -16.66 28.31
C ASP A 654 12.05 -16.48 28.03
N VAL A 655 12.40 -15.78 26.94
CA VAL A 655 13.79 -15.46 26.58
C VAL A 655 14.50 -14.69 27.69
N THR A 656 13.78 -13.75 28.30
CA THR A 656 14.32 -12.89 29.36
C THR A 656 14.20 -13.49 30.76
N GLY A 657 13.67 -14.71 30.90
CA GLY A 657 13.61 -15.46 32.14
C GLY A 657 12.63 -14.87 33.17
N GLN A 658 11.58 -14.19 32.70
CA GLN A 658 10.55 -13.62 33.56
C GLN A 658 9.79 -14.71 34.30
N MET A 659 9.54 -14.49 35.59
CA MET A 659 8.82 -15.44 36.44
C MET A 659 7.31 -15.27 36.33
N LEU A 660 6.84 -14.01 36.34
CA LEU A 660 5.44 -13.68 36.47
C LEU A 660 4.84 -13.33 35.10
N GLN A 661 3.64 -13.84 34.87
CA GLN A 661 2.79 -13.48 33.75
C GLN A 661 2.38 -12.01 33.77
N VAL A 662 2.01 -11.50 32.61
CA VAL A 662 1.58 -10.11 32.39
C VAL A 662 0.09 -9.89 32.69
N ASN A 663 -0.71 -10.96 32.64
CA ASN A 663 -2.14 -10.96 32.96
C ASN A 663 -2.52 -12.23 33.75
N VAL A 664 -3.42 -12.07 34.73
CA VAL A 664 -4.07 -13.18 35.44
C VAL A 664 -5.57 -13.12 35.13
N PRO A 665 -6.10 -14.02 34.28
CA PRO A 665 -7.53 -14.06 33.98
C PRO A 665 -8.41 -14.15 35.23
N GLY A 666 -9.57 -13.49 35.22
CA GLY A 666 -10.48 -13.45 36.36
C GLY A 666 -10.09 -12.48 37.48
N THR A 667 -9.10 -11.62 37.26
CA THR A 667 -8.69 -10.57 38.20
C THR A 667 -8.95 -9.17 37.64
N THR A 668 -9.25 -8.24 38.55
CA THR A 668 -9.35 -6.81 38.28
C THR A 668 -8.07 -6.09 38.72
N GLU A 669 -7.91 -4.85 38.30
CA GLU A 669 -6.69 -4.06 38.53
C GLU A 669 -6.34 -3.86 40.01
N ASP A 670 -7.35 -3.80 40.88
CA ASP A 670 -7.21 -3.72 42.33
C ASP A 670 -6.73 -5.02 42.97
N ARG A 671 -6.90 -6.16 42.29
CA ARG A 671 -6.46 -7.48 42.77
C ARG A 671 -5.08 -7.86 42.25
N PHE A 672 -4.79 -7.56 40.98
CA PHE A 672 -3.49 -7.82 40.37
C PHE A 672 -3.17 -6.77 39.30
N PRO A 673 -1.93 -6.26 39.23
CA PRO A 673 -1.56 -5.18 38.31
C PRO A 673 -1.35 -5.69 36.87
N ASN A 674 -2.45 -6.05 36.22
CA ASN A 674 -2.47 -6.57 34.86
C ASN A 674 -1.94 -5.53 33.86
N TRP A 675 -1.37 -6.01 32.75
CA TRP A 675 -0.99 -5.18 31.59
C TRP A 675 0.06 -4.10 31.87
N ARG A 676 0.85 -4.26 32.93
CA ARG A 676 1.82 -3.24 33.40
C ARG A 676 3.26 -3.71 33.48
N ARG A 677 3.50 -5.02 33.59
CA ARG A 677 4.86 -5.54 33.78
C ARG A 677 5.73 -5.30 32.55
N LYS A 678 6.86 -4.62 32.74
CA LYS A 678 7.85 -4.38 31.68
C LYS A 678 8.83 -5.55 31.54
N LEU A 679 9.46 -5.66 30.38
CA LEU A 679 10.60 -6.56 30.16
C LEU A 679 11.80 -6.14 31.01
N SER A 680 12.63 -7.11 31.42
CA SER A 680 13.85 -6.87 32.19
C SER A 680 15.04 -6.40 31.34
N VAL A 681 14.92 -6.47 30.02
CA VAL A 681 15.97 -6.13 29.05
C VAL A 681 15.43 -5.08 28.08
N THR A 682 16.28 -4.14 27.67
CA THR A 682 15.94 -3.15 26.64
C THR A 682 16.02 -3.75 25.24
N VAL A 683 15.31 -3.16 24.28
CA VAL A 683 15.35 -3.57 22.87
C VAL A 683 16.78 -3.51 22.31
N GLU A 684 17.57 -2.51 22.69
CA GLU A 684 18.98 -2.42 22.30
C GLU A 684 19.83 -3.54 22.93
N GLY A 685 19.52 -3.92 24.17
CA GLY A 685 20.20 -5.01 24.89
C GLY A 685 19.93 -6.39 24.30
N LEU A 686 18.75 -6.62 23.72
CA LEU A 686 18.37 -7.90 23.12
C LEU A 686 19.35 -8.34 22.02
N GLY A 687 19.87 -7.41 21.21
CA GLY A 687 20.82 -7.74 20.14
C GLY A 687 22.11 -8.41 20.63
N SER A 688 22.49 -8.17 21.89
CA SER A 688 23.66 -8.74 22.55
C SER A 688 23.32 -9.79 23.62
N ASP A 689 22.05 -10.10 23.87
CA ASP A 689 21.65 -11.06 24.90
C ASP A 689 21.95 -12.49 24.46
N ALA A 690 22.78 -13.20 25.23
CA ALA A 690 23.21 -14.56 24.92
C ALA A 690 22.04 -15.56 24.86
N ARG A 691 20.99 -15.34 25.66
CA ARG A 691 19.78 -16.18 25.70
C ARG A 691 19.01 -16.04 24.40
N TRP A 692 18.85 -14.80 23.92
CA TRP A 692 18.21 -14.51 22.64
C TRP A 692 18.99 -15.11 21.46
N ALA A 693 20.32 -14.94 21.46
CA ALA A 693 21.17 -15.51 20.42
C ALA A 693 21.12 -17.05 20.39
N SER A 694 21.13 -17.70 21.56
CA SER A 694 21.00 -19.17 21.69
C SER A 694 19.68 -19.66 21.12
N LEU A 695 18.58 -19.08 21.58
CA LEU A 695 17.25 -19.47 21.16
C LEU A 695 17.01 -19.24 19.66
N ALA A 696 17.47 -18.11 19.14
CA ALA A 696 17.38 -17.82 17.71
C ALA A 696 18.18 -18.81 16.86
N ALA A 697 19.33 -19.30 17.34
CA ALA A 697 20.10 -20.32 16.66
C ALA A 697 19.34 -21.66 16.60
N VAL A 698 18.70 -22.06 17.68
CA VAL A 698 17.82 -23.24 17.72
C VAL A 698 16.70 -23.14 16.69
N LEU A 699 16.00 -21.99 16.65
CA LEU A 699 14.88 -21.78 15.73
C LEU A 699 15.33 -21.78 14.27
N ARG A 700 16.47 -21.15 13.95
CA ARG A 700 17.03 -21.17 12.58
C ARG A 700 17.49 -22.56 12.13
N ALA A 701 17.94 -23.41 13.04
CA ALA A 701 18.39 -24.76 12.70
C ALA A 701 17.23 -25.64 12.21
N GLU A 702 16.05 -25.47 12.80
CA GLU A 702 14.85 -26.29 12.51
C GLU A 702 13.91 -25.63 11.49
N ARG A 703 13.94 -24.30 11.39
CA ARG A 703 13.00 -23.52 10.58
C ARG A 703 13.72 -22.76 9.49
N SER A 704 13.34 -23.07 8.25
CA SER A 704 13.64 -22.27 7.08
C SER A 704 12.94 -20.92 7.22
N GLY A 705 13.61 -19.95 7.87
CA GLY A 705 13.19 -18.57 7.84
C GLY A 705 13.09 -18.07 6.39
N PRO A 706 12.36 -16.96 6.15
CA PRO A 706 12.21 -16.40 4.82
C PRO A 706 13.60 -16.17 4.23
N LYS A 707 13.83 -16.72 3.04
CA LYS A 707 15.04 -16.39 2.28
C LYS A 707 15.05 -14.87 2.11
N PRO A 708 16.17 -14.16 2.41
CA PRO A 708 16.24 -12.73 2.22
C PRO A 708 15.79 -12.42 0.79
N LEU A 709 14.73 -11.62 0.65
CA LEU A 709 14.31 -11.14 -0.67
C LEU A 709 15.56 -10.55 -1.32
N ALA A 710 15.91 -11.03 -2.52
CA ALA A 710 17.02 -10.48 -3.31
C ALA A 710 16.84 -8.97 -3.63
N THR A 711 15.66 -8.43 -3.29
CA THR A 711 15.18 -7.07 -3.47
C THR A 711 14.68 -6.43 -2.17
N ALA A 712 15.18 -6.82 -0.99
CA ALA A 712 14.99 -6.02 0.21
C ALA A 712 15.41 -4.55 -0.06
N PRO A 713 14.54 -3.54 0.15
CA PRO A 713 14.94 -2.15 0.10
C PRO A 713 16.03 -1.94 1.15
N LEU A 714 17.26 -1.74 0.68
CA LEU A 714 18.38 -1.37 1.53
C LEU A 714 18.01 -0.10 2.31
N GLU A 715 18.34 -0.10 3.60
CA GLU A 715 18.23 1.05 4.47
C GLU A 715 18.75 2.32 3.80
N LEU A 716 17.95 3.38 3.87
CA LEU A 716 18.50 4.71 3.70
C LEU A 716 19.52 4.91 4.84
N PRO A 717 20.76 5.34 4.56
CA PRO A 717 21.69 5.70 5.62
C PRO A 717 21.02 6.71 6.57
N ALA A 718 21.36 6.65 7.85
CA ALA A 718 20.90 7.64 8.82
C ALA A 718 21.06 9.05 8.24
N LEU A 719 20.11 9.96 8.48
CA LEU A 719 20.14 11.32 7.90
C LEU A 719 21.49 12.05 8.14
N ALA A 720 22.17 11.70 9.23
CA ALA A 720 23.51 12.19 9.57
C ALA A 720 24.66 11.64 8.68
N THR A 721 24.50 10.46 8.08
CA THR A 721 25.48 9.81 7.17
C THR A 721 25.00 9.76 5.71
N ALA A 722 23.75 10.13 5.47
CA ALA A 722 23.13 10.27 4.18
C ALA A 722 23.73 11.44 3.39
N ASN A 723 24.14 11.19 2.16
CA ASN A 723 24.52 12.24 1.22
C ASN A 723 23.25 12.95 0.70
N VAL A 724 22.71 13.83 1.54
CA VAL A 724 21.48 14.57 1.30
C VAL A 724 21.83 15.92 0.66
N PRO A 725 21.16 16.33 -0.43
CA PRO A 725 21.32 17.68 -0.95
C PRO A 725 20.85 18.74 0.05
N CYS A 726 21.79 19.33 0.81
CA CYS A 726 21.49 20.45 1.72
C CYS A 726 21.15 21.77 0.98
N ALA A 727 21.80 22.04 -0.15
CA ALA A 727 21.55 23.22 -0.98
C ALA A 727 21.91 22.90 -2.43
N THR A 728 21.01 23.23 -3.37
CA THR A 728 21.21 22.97 -4.80
C THR A 728 21.31 24.27 -5.59
N TYR A 729 22.07 24.24 -6.69
CA TYR A 729 22.07 25.31 -7.69
C TYR A 729 21.67 24.72 -9.04
N ARG A 730 20.59 25.26 -9.64
CA ARG A 730 20.06 24.76 -10.91
C ARG A 730 20.84 25.35 -12.09
N VAL A 731 21.41 24.49 -12.92
CA VAL A 731 22.07 24.83 -14.18
C VAL A 731 21.24 24.33 -15.34
N GLN A 732 21.12 25.18 -16.36
CA GLN A 732 20.54 24.83 -17.63
C GLN A 732 21.67 24.79 -18.67
N PHE A 733 21.98 23.61 -19.19
CA PHE A 733 23.05 23.41 -20.16
C PHE A 733 22.56 23.69 -21.59
N HIS A 734 23.37 24.41 -22.36
CA HIS A 734 23.18 24.73 -23.78
C HIS A 734 24.49 25.32 -24.34
N GLU A 735 24.55 25.71 -25.61
CA GLU A 735 25.76 26.28 -26.26
C GLU A 735 26.42 27.45 -25.49
N GLY A 736 25.63 28.27 -24.79
CA GLY A 736 26.11 29.42 -24.01
C GLY A 736 26.48 29.07 -22.56
N CYS A 737 26.16 27.86 -22.11
CA CYS A 737 26.37 27.39 -20.74
C CYS A 737 26.85 25.94 -20.81
N THR A 738 28.15 25.75 -21.07
CA THR A 738 28.79 24.46 -21.34
C THR A 738 29.38 23.83 -20.08
N PHE A 739 29.87 22.59 -20.17
CA PHE A 739 30.60 21.94 -19.08
C PHE A 739 31.83 22.75 -18.64
N GLU A 740 32.51 23.44 -19.55
CA GLU A 740 33.69 24.26 -19.23
C GLU A 740 33.31 25.51 -18.41
N HIS A 741 32.24 26.21 -18.80
CA HIS A 741 31.74 27.36 -18.04
C HIS A 741 31.37 26.96 -16.60
N ILE A 742 30.67 25.84 -16.44
CA ILE A 742 30.30 25.34 -15.11
C ILE A 742 31.52 24.88 -14.33
N THR A 743 32.49 24.22 -14.98
CA THR A 743 33.75 23.82 -14.35
C THR A 743 34.45 25.01 -13.67
N GLN A 744 34.46 26.17 -14.33
CA GLN A 744 35.04 27.40 -13.78
C GLN A 744 34.23 28.00 -12.62
N ALA A 745 32.90 27.82 -12.62
CA ALA A 745 32.00 28.36 -11.60
C ALA A 745 31.94 27.52 -10.30
N ILE A 746 32.32 26.24 -10.33
CA ILE A 746 32.20 25.33 -9.18
C ILE A 746 32.85 25.87 -7.89
N PRO A 747 34.08 26.40 -7.88
CA PRO A 747 34.68 26.95 -6.66
C PRO A 747 33.84 28.07 -6.03
N TYR A 748 33.24 28.92 -6.88
CA TYR A 748 32.35 29.99 -6.44
C TYR A 748 31.03 29.44 -5.86
N LEU A 749 30.42 28.45 -6.54
CA LEU A 749 29.21 27.79 -6.04
C LEU A 749 29.45 27.11 -4.69
N LYS A 750 30.62 26.50 -4.50
CA LYS A 750 31.01 25.92 -3.22
C LYS A 750 31.13 26.98 -2.13
N ALA A 751 31.72 28.14 -2.43
CA ALA A 751 31.83 29.24 -1.49
C ALA A 751 30.46 29.80 -1.07
N LEU A 752 29.44 29.71 -1.92
CA LEU A 752 28.05 30.05 -1.59
C LEU A 752 27.32 29.00 -0.72
N GLY A 753 27.97 27.87 -0.40
CA GLY A 753 27.38 26.78 0.39
C GLY A 753 26.55 25.77 -0.43
N VAL A 754 26.61 25.82 -1.76
CA VAL A 754 25.94 24.82 -2.62
C VAL A 754 26.58 23.45 -2.38
N SER A 755 25.76 22.46 -2.04
CA SER A 755 26.22 21.09 -1.82
C SER A 755 26.08 20.23 -3.07
N HIS A 756 25.10 20.51 -3.94
CA HIS A 756 24.86 19.74 -5.16
C HIS A 756 24.57 20.65 -6.36
N LEU A 757 25.17 20.32 -7.50
CA LEU A 757 24.78 20.88 -8.78
C LEU A 757 23.52 20.16 -9.27
N TYR A 758 22.42 20.88 -9.47
CA TYR A 758 21.22 20.33 -10.09
C TYR A 758 21.21 20.76 -11.55
N SER A 759 21.17 19.85 -12.52
CA SER A 759 21.25 20.21 -13.93
C SER A 759 20.05 19.74 -14.74
N SER A 760 19.67 20.53 -15.75
CA SER A 760 18.85 20.07 -16.88
C SER A 760 19.47 18.85 -17.56
N PRO A 761 18.73 18.12 -18.41
CA PRO A 761 19.32 17.08 -19.24
C PRO A 761 20.44 17.66 -20.13
N TYR A 762 21.46 16.85 -20.39
CA TYR A 762 22.58 17.18 -21.28
C TYR A 762 22.98 16.00 -22.19
N LEU A 763 22.08 15.01 -22.31
CA LEU A 763 22.13 14.04 -23.40
C LEU A 763 21.80 14.74 -24.72
N ARG A 764 22.11 14.11 -25.85
CA ARG A 764 21.97 14.71 -27.17
C ARG A 764 20.52 15.08 -27.45
N ALA A 765 20.25 16.37 -27.32
CA ALA A 765 19.01 17.02 -27.71
C ALA A 765 19.13 17.55 -29.14
N ARG A 766 18.04 18.10 -29.65
CA ARG A 766 18.05 18.75 -30.97
C ARG A 766 19.07 19.88 -31.04
N PRO A 767 19.71 20.08 -32.19
CA PRO A 767 20.60 21.23 -32.41
C PRO A 767 19.92 22.55 -32.04
N GLY A 768 20.64 23.44 -31.35
CA GLY A 768 20.11 24.71 -30.85
C GLY A 768 19.19 24.61 -29.64
N SER A 769 18.98 23.41 -29.06
CA SER A 769 18.13 23.26 -27.88
C SER A 769 18.70 24.02 -26.67
N THR A 770 17.94 24.99 -26.17
CA THR A 770 18.33 25.76 -24.98
C THR A 770 17.95 25.07 -23.66
N HIS A 771 17.30 23.92 -23.71
CA HIS A 771 16.68 23.28 -22.54
C HIS A 771 17.04 21.82 -22.36
N GLY A 772 17.41 21.10 -23.42
CA GLY A 772 17.85 19.70 -23.37
C GLY A 772 16.75 18.64 -23.20
N TYR A 773 15.49 19.01 -22.99
CA TYR A 773 14.36 18.07 -22.82
C TYR A 773 13.89 17.36 -24.10
N ASP A 774 14.21 17.89 -25.28
CA ASP A 774 13.91 17.29 -26.58
C ASP A 774 15.04 16.36 -27.04
N ILE A 775 15.30 15.35 -26.21
CA ILE A 775 16.35 14.36 -26.46
C ILE A 775 16.04 13.58 -27.74
N ILE A 776 17.05 13.46 -28.61
CA ILE A 776 17.00 12.68 -29.85
C ILE A 776 17.92 11.46 -29.79
N ASP A 777 18.88 11.42 -28.85
CA ASP A 777 19.72 10.24 -28.60
C ASP A 777 20.15 10.18 -27.12
N HIS A 778 19.67 9.15 -26.41
CA HIS A 778 20.01 8.90 -25.00
C HIS A 778 21.42 8.31 -24.80
N GLY A 779 22.08 7.84 -25.86
CA GLY A 779 23.42 7.26 -25.84
C GLY A 779 24.56 8.26 -25.98
N GLN A 780 24.28 9.52 -26.32
CA GLN A 780 25.30 10.53 -26.62
C GLN A 780 25.14 11.78 -25.73
N LEU A 781 26.24 12.48 -25.47
CA LEU A 781 26.21 13.82 -24.89
C LEU A 781 25.78 14.82 -25.97
N ASN A 782 25.15 15.94 -25.56
CA ASN A 782 24.91 17.02 -26.50
C ASN A 782 26.25 17.68 -26.90
N PRO A 783 26.66 17.63 -28.18
CA PRO A 783 27.93 18.20 -28.63
C PRO A 783 28.03 19.72 -28.42
N GLU A 784 26.90 20.44 -28.36
CA GLU A 784 26.87 21.89 -28.07
C GLU A 784 27.18 22.21 -26.60
N VAL A 785 26.94 21.26 -25.69
CA VAL A 785 27.23 21.40 -24.26
C VAL A 785 28.69 21.02 -23.95
N GLY A 786 29.24 20.08 -24.70
CA GLY A 786 30.63 19.65 -24.63
C GLY A 786 30.83 18.16 -24.87
N ASP A 787 32.09 17.75 -24.94
CA ASP A 787 32.48 16.35 -25.14
C ASP A 787 32.65 15.57 -23.82
N GLU A 788 32.94 14.28 -23.93
CA GLU A 788 33.18 13.39 -22.78
C GLU A 788 34.35 13.87 -21.90
N LEU A 789 35.35 14.53 -22.49
CA LEU A 789 36.50 15.06 -21.75
C LEU A 789 36.10 16.27 -20.90
N ALA A 790 35.33 17.20 -21.45
CA ALA A 790 34.79 18.36 -20.73
C ALA A 790 33.83 17.93 -19.62
N HIS A 791 32.96 16.96 -19.89
CA HIS A 791 32.08 16.35 -18.89
C HIS A 791 32.88 15.73 -17.72
N SER A 792 33.91 14.93 -18.03
CA SER A 792 34.79 14.33 -17.03
C SER A 792 35.51 15.39 -16.17
N LYS A 793 36.00 16.48 -16.79
CA LYS A 793 36.63 17.59 -16.06
C LYS A 793 35.66 18.26 -15.09
N MET A 794 34.41 18.50 -15.49
CA MET A 794 33.38 19.07 -14.62
C MET A 794 33.08 18.15 -13.42
N CYS A 795 32.85 16.86 -13.66
CA CYS A 795 32.59 15.90 -12.59
C CYS A 795 33.79 15.76 -11.64
N GLN A 796 35.02 15.86 -12.14
CA GLN A 796 36.22 15.91 -11.29
C GLN A 796 36.28 17.18 -10.44
N ALA A 797 35.93 18.34 -11.00
CA ALA A 797 35.90 19.60 -10.26
C ALA A 797 34.83 19.60 -9.15
N LEU A 798 33.64 19.05 -9.41
CA LEU A 798 32.60 18.87 -8.39
C LEU A 798 33.11 18.00 -7.24
N ARG A 799 33.73 16.86 -7.56
CA ARG A 799 34.30 15.94 -6.57
C ARG A 799 35.41 16.58 -5.74
N ARG A 800 36.33 17.34 -6.35
CA ARG A 800 37.41 18.06 -5.63
C ARG A 800 36.87 19.09 -4.64
N ASN A 801 35.69 19.65 -4.90
CA ASN A 801 35.04 20.63 -4.03
C ASN A 801 34.02 20.00 -3.06
N GLY A 802 33.94 18.66 -3.00
CA GLY A 802 32.99 17.96 -2.15
C GLY A 802 31.53 18.30 -2.49
N MET A 803 31.23 18.49 -3.78
CA MET A 803 29.88 18.74 -4.29
C MET A 803 29.37 17.50 -5.05
N GLY A 804 28.08 17.20 -4.87
CA GLY A 804 27.38 16.16 -5.65
C GLY A 804 26.72 16.72 -6.91
N GLN A 805 26.15 15.83 -7.73
CA GLN A 805 25.38 16.21 -8.92
C GLN A 805 24.03 15.48 -8.97
N ILE A 806 22.97 16.21 -9.30
CA ILE A 806 21.64 15.70 -9.56
C ILE A 806 21.30 16.00 -11.02
N LEU A 807 21.10 14.96 -11.83
CA LEU A 807 20.70 15.10 -13.22
C LEU A 807 19.18 15.00 -13.36
N ASP A 808 18.57 15.96 -14.03
CA ASP A 808 17.20 15.87 -14.50
C ASP A 808 17.10 14.91 -15.69
N ILE A 809 16.16 13.96 -15.64
CA ILE A 809 15.85 13.06 -16.75
C ILE A 809 14.35 12.99 -16.99
N VAL A 810 13.96 12.87 -18.27
CA VAL A 810 12.57 12.74 -18.68
C VAL A 810 12.41 11.43 -19.45
N PRO A 811 11.79 10.40 -18.85
CA PRO A 811 11.70 9.08 -19.46
C PRO A 811 10.56 8.96 -20.48
N ASN A 812 9.71 9.98 -20.63
CA ASN A 812 8.44 9.80 -21.32
C ASN A 812 8.50 9.91 -22.84
N HIS A 813 9.47 10.61 -23.40
CA HIS A 813 9.41 11.05 -24.80
C HIS A 813 10.78 11.32 -25.42
N MET A 814 10.80 11.43 -26.75
CA MET A 814 11.92 11.95 -27.55
C MET A 814 11.44 12.99 -28.56
N GLY A 815 12.35 13.85 -29.04
CA GLY A 815 12.09 14.77 -30.15
C GLY A 815 11.92 14.04 -31.48
N VAL A 816 10.90 14.34 -32.29
CA VAL A 816 10.54 13.54 -33.49
C VAL A 816 10.18 14.36 -34.76
N LEU A 817 10.27 15.69 -34.73
CA LEU A 817 9.76 16.51 -35.84
C LEU A 817 10.75 16.70 -37.02
N GLU A 818 12.05 16.56 -36.79
CA GLU A 818 13.10 16.97 -37.73
C GLU A 818 13.98 15.78 -38.19
N ALA A 819 15.06 16.07 -38.91
CA ALA A 819 15.95 15.10 -39.54
C ALA A 819 16.94 14.40 -38.57
N ASP A 820 16.75 14.53 -37.26
CA ASP A 820 17.80 14.34 -36.26
C ASP A 820 17.57 13.15 -35.31
N ASN A 821 16.35 12.61 -35.23
CA ASN A 821 16.05 11.40 -34.46
C ASN A 821 16.12 10.14 -35.35
N ALA A 822 17.22 9.39 -35.24
CA ALA A 822 17.45 8.17 -36.00
C ALA A 822 16.38 7.08 -35.74
N TRP A 823 15.88 6.94 -34.51
CA TRP A 823 14.86 5.94 -34.19
C TRP A 823 13.52 6.27 -34.85
N TRP A 824 13.15 7.56 -34.87
CA TRP A 824 11.93 8.00 -35.51
C TRP A 824 12.01 7.89 -37.03
N LEU A 825 13.13 8.29 -37.63
CA LEU A 825 13.36 8.17 -39.07
C LEU A 825 13.31 6.70 -39.53
N ASP A 826 13.84 5.77 -38.73
CA ASP A 826 13.72 4.32 -39.00
C ASP A 826 12.25 3.84 -38.99
N VAL A 827 11.44 4.36 -38.07
CA VAL A 827 9.98 4.10 -38.05
C VAL A 827 9.29 4.68 -39.29
N LEU A 828 9.66 5.88 -39.73
CA LEU A 828 9.08 6.50 -40.93
C LEU A 828 9.47 5.75 -42.22
N GLU A 829 10.65 5.15 -42.26
CA GLU A 829 11.13 4.37 -43.41
C GLU A 829 10.51 2.96 -43.47
N HIS A 830 10.53 2.25 -42.34
CA HIS A 830 10.19 0.84 -42.29
C HIS A 830 8.80 0.55 -41.69
N GLY A 831 8.08 1.57 -41.21
CA GLY A 831 6.77 1.41 -40.61
C GLY A 831 6.78 0.42 -39.45
N ARG A 832 5.80 -0.50 -39.42
CA ARG A 832 5.71 -1.57 -38.41
C ARG A 832 6.90 -2.52 -38.43
N ALA A 833 7.62 -2.62 -39.55
CA ALA A 833 8.78 -3.47 -39.66
C ALA A 833 10.03 -2.92 -38.96
N SER A 834 10.06 -1.62 -38.62
CA SER A 834 11.15 -0.97 -37.89
C SER A 834 11.49 -1.70 -36.58
N SER A 835 12.77 -1.72 -36.19
CA SER A 835 13.19 -2.19 -34.86
C SER A 835 12.72 -1.25 -33.74
N HIS A 836 12.37 -0.01 -34.08
CA HIS A 836 11.89 1.02 -33.17
C HIS A 836 10.37 1.22 -33.23
N ALA A 837 9.64 0.45 -34.04
CA ALA A 837 8.18 0.55 -34.19
C ALA A 837 7.43 0.38 -32.85
N GLU A 838 8.01 -0.37 -31.91
CA GLU A 838 7.46 -0.60 -30.58
C GLU A 838 8.17 0.19 -29.48
N THR A 839 9.18 1.01 -29.85
CA THR A 839 9.82 1.97 -28.93
C THR A 839 8.90 3.15 -28.65
N PHE A 840 8.23 3.64 -29.69
CA PHE A 840 7.24 4.70 -29.58
C PHE A 840 5.82 4.15 -29.39
N ASP A 841 4.96 4.93 -28.75
CA ASP A 841 3.57 4.57 -28.52
C ASP A 841 2.69 5.02 -29.69
N ILE A 842 2.63 4.20 -30.73
CA ILE A 842 1.93 4.46 -32.01
C ILE A 842 0.71 3.53 -32.15
N GLU A 843 -0.47 4.11 -32.42
CA GLU A 843 -1.69 3.43 -32.80
C GLU A 843 -1.64 3.08 -34.30
N TRP A 844 -1.09 1.90 -34.61
CA TRP A 844 -0.90 1.41 -35.99
C TRP A 844 -2.19 1.01 -36.73
N THR A 845 -3.30 0.83 -36.01
CA THR A 845 -4.61 0.47 -36.57
C THR A 845 -5.70 1.42 -36.05
N PRO A 846 -5.65 2.70 -36.43
CA PRO A 846 -6.66 3.68 -36.02
C PRO A 846 -8.00 3.41 -36.74
N ALA A 847 -9.08 4.05 -36.27
CA ALA A 847 -10.43 3.81 -36.80
C ALA A 847 -10.59 4.21 -38.28
N GLN A 848 -9.73 5.09 -38.80
CA GLN A 848 -9.67 5.50 -40.20
C GLN A 848 -8.87 4.47 -41.03
N PRO A 849 -9.50 3.71 -41.94
CA PRO A 849 -8.82 2.67 -42.72
C PRO A 849 -7.62 3.16 -43.53
N GLU A 850 -7.66 4.40 -44.02
CA GLU A 850 -6.59 5.05 -44.78
C GLU A 850 -5.30 5.31 -43.96
N MET A 851 -5.41 5.27 -42.63
CA MET A 851 -4.29 5.45 -41.70
C MET A 851 -3.71 4.14 -41.18
N ALA A 852 -4.27 2.99 -41.59
CA ALA A 852 -3.76 1.68 -41.20
C ALA A 852 -2.30 1.50 -41.64
N GLY A 853 -1.43 1.18 -40.69
CA GLY A 853 0.00 0.99 -40.92
C GLY A 853 0.79 2.27 -41.21
N ARG A 854 0.22 3.46 -40.93
CA ARG A 854 0.86 4.76 -41.18
C ARG A 854 0.92 5.64 -39.94
N VAL A 855 1.83 6.60 -39.93
CA VAL A 855 1.95 7.65 -38.90
C VAL A 855 1.48 9.00 -39.45
N LEU A 856 0.57 9.69 -38.77
CA LEU A 856 0.13 11.04 -39.17
C LEU A 856 1.13 12.10 -38.69
N LEU A 857 1.67 12.90 -39.61
CA LEU A 857 2.64 13.97 -39.33
C LEU A 857 2.06 15.34 -39.71
N PRO A 858 1.53 16.12 -38.75
CA PRO A 858 1.00 17.46 -38.98
C PRO A 858 2.15 18.49 -38.98
N VAL A 859 2.86 18.60 -40.11
CA VAL A 859 4.09 19.40 -40.26
C VAL A 859 4.06 20.39 -41.42
N LEU A 860 3.10 20.26 -42.34
CA LEU A 860 3.03 21.10 -43.53
C LEU A 860 2.41 22.46 -43.22
N GLY A 861 2.85 23.52 -43.90
CA GLY A 861 2.37 24.89 -43.72
C GLY A 861 0.96 25.17 -44.28
N ASP A 862 0.49 24.33 -45.21
CA ASP A 862 -0.84 24.35 -45.83
C ASP A 862 -1.23 22.89 -46.17
N HIS A 863 -2.37 22.69 -46.83
CA HIS A 863 -2.83 21.38 -47.28
C HIS A 863 -1.84 20.71 -48.24
N PHE A 864 -1.67 19.39 -48.08
CA PHE A 864 -0.72 18.55 -48.81
C PHE A 864 -0.68 18.83 -50.33
N GLY A 865 -1.83 18.83 -51.01
CA GLY A 865 -1.89 19.05 -52.46
C GLY A 865 -1.32 20.41 -52.90
N LYS A 866 -1.56 21.48 -52.14
CA LYS A 866 -1.00 22.80 -52.47
C LYS A 866 0.50 22.87 -52.26
N VAL A 867 0.99 22.29 -51.15
CA VAL A 867 2.44 22.22 -50.85
C VAL A 867 3.17 21.42 -51.93
N LEU A 868 2.54 20.34 -52.40
CA LEU A 868 3.05 19.54 -53.50
C LEU A 868 3.08 20.34 -54.81
N GLU A 869 1.96 20.94 -55.24
CA GLU A 869 1.86 21.73 -56.48
C GLU A 869 2.73 23.00 -56.48
N ALA A 870 3.02 23.56 -55.30
CA ALA A 870 3.94 24.68 -55.14
C ALA A 870 5.42 24.26 -55.30
N GLY A 871 5.70 22.94 -55.38
CA GLY A 871 7.06 22.40 -55.48
C GLY A 871 7.86 22.53 -54.18
N GLU A 872 7.19 22.72 -53.04
CA GLU A 872 7.82 22.88 -51.71
C GLU A 872 8.20 21.53 -51.08
N LEU A 873 7.48 20.46 -51.41
CA LEU A 873 7.80 19.09 -51.03
C LEU A 873 8.54 18.40 -52.18
N GLN A 874 9.81 18.07 -51.99
CA GLN A 874 10.68 17.54 -53.04
C GLN A 874 11.32 16.21 -52.67
N LEU A 875 11.37 15.29 -53.62
CA LEU A 875 12.20 14.08 -53.57
C LEU A 875 13.65 14.46 -53.85
N HIS A 876 14.56 13.90 -53.05
CA HIS A 876 16.01 14.03 -53.18
C HIS A 876 16.66 12.65 -53.10
N PHE A 877 17.78 12.46 -53.80
CA PHE A 877 18.65 11.31 -53.61
C PHE A 877 19.89 11.75 -52.82
N ASP A 878 20.13 11.10 -51.68
CA ASP A 878 21.32 11.32 -50.88
C ASP A 878 22.40 10.30 -51.27
N PRO A 879 23.47 10.71 -51.99
CA PRO A 879 24.43 9.78 -52.57
C PRO A 879 25.35 9.13 -51.53
N GLU A 880 25.47 9.71 -50.32
CA GLU A 880 26.33 9.18 -49.27
C GLU A 880 25.75 7.91 -48.62
N PRO A 881 24.52 7.92 -48.06
CA PRO A 881 23.84 6.72 -47.59
C PRO A 881 23.22 5.90 -48.73
N GLY A 882 23.01 6.48 -49.92
CA GLY A 882 22.40 5.83 -51.07
C GLY A 882 20.89 5.67 -50.92
N GLU A 883 20.21 6.72 -50.48
CA GLU A 883 18.79 6.66 -50.13
C GLU A 883 17.98 7.81 -50.73
N PHE A 884 16.69 7.57 -50.94
CA PHE A 884 15.74 8.61 -51.35
C PHE A 884 15.02 9.18 -50.15
N VAL A 885 14.89 10.51 -50.11
CA VAL A 885 14.23 11.24 -49.03
C VAL A 885 13.34 12.33 -49.59
N LEU A 886 12.18 12.53 -48.97
CA LEU A 886 11.36 13.72 -49.19
C LEU A 886 11.85 14.83 -48.25
N ARG A 887 12.00 16.04 -48.78
CA ARG A 887 12.37 17.24 -48.04
C ARG A 887 11.27 18.27 -48.11
N TYR A 888 10.94 18.83 -46.95
CA TYR A 888 10.07 20.01 -46.81
C TYR A 888 10.78 20.97 -45.84
N TRP A 889 11.49 21.93 -46.41
CA TRP A 889 12.44 22.79 -45.68
C TRP A 889 13.42 21.95 -44.84
N ASP A 890 13.44 22.11 -43.52
CA ASP A 890 14.31 21.37 -42.60
C ASP A 890 13.79 19.96 -42.26
N HIS A 891 12.55 19.62 -42.68
CA HIS A 891 11.99 18.30 -42.46
C HIS A 891 12.49 17.29 -43.48
N ARG A 892 12.80 16.09 -43.00
CA ARG A 892 13.31 14.96 -43.79
C ARG A 892 12.44 13.74 -43.54
N PHE A 893 11.87 13.18 -44.60
CA PHE A 893 11.06 11.97 -44.53
C PHE A 893 11.68 10.88 -45.42
N PRO A 894 12.23 9.80 -44.84
CA PRO A 894 12.79 8.69 -45.61
C PRO A 894 11.74 8.04 -46.53
N VAL A 895 12.17 7.50 -47.66
CA VAL A 895 11.30 6.77 -48.59
C VAL A 895 11.52 5.27 -48.45
N ASP A 896 10.44 4.49 -48.44
CA ASP A 896 10.45 3.04 -48.39
C ASP A 896 11.40 2.46 -49.48
N PRO A 897 12.48 1.74 -49.09
CA PRO A 897 13.43 1.17 -50.05
C PRO A 897 12.80 0.25 -51.09
N ARG A 898 11.64 -0.36 -50.79
CA ARG A 898 10.91 -1.19 -51.74
C ARG A 898 10.33 -0.39 -52.92
N SER A 899 10.16 0.93 -52.76
CA SER A 899 9.68 1.85 -53.79
C SER A 899 10.80 2.39 -54.70
N TYR A 900 12.08 2.09 -54.42
CA TYR A 900 13.20 2.62 -55.23
C TYR A 900 13.14 2.20 -56.71
N PRO A 901 12.71 0.96 -57.07
CA PRO A 901 12.51 0.58 -58.46
C PRO A 901 11.44 1.42 -59.15
N GLU A 902 10.36 1.79 -58.46
CA GLU A 902 9.30 2.65 -59.00
C GLU A 902 9.84 4.05 -59.32
N ILE A 903 10.62 4.65 -58.40
CA ILE A 903 11.28 5.95 -58.60
C ILE A 903 12.16 5.92 -59.84
N LEU A 904 13.00 4.88 -59.96
CA LEU A 904 13.97 4.77 -61.04
C LEU A 904 13.35 4.29 -62.35
N SER A 905 12.15 3.72 -62.33
CA SER A 905 11.37 3.38 -63.53
C SER A 905 10.68 4.58 -64.18
N ALA A 906 10.69 5.77 -63.56
CA ALA A 906 10.04 6.96 -64.08
C ALA A 906 10.59 7.43 -65.45
N LEU A 907 11.85 7.10 -65.73
CA LEU A 907 12.47 7.23 -67.05
C LEU A 907 13.20 5.93 -67.39
N PRO A 908 13.18 5.47 -68.65
CA PRO A 908 13.97 4.31 -69.05
C PRO A 908 15.46 4.58 -68.81
N ALA A 909 16.19 3.56 -68.35
CA ALA A 909 17.63 3.63 -68.23
C ALA A 909 18.26 3.94 -69.61
N PRO A 910 19.31 4.78 -69.68
CA PRO A 910 20.01 5.03 -70.94
C PRO A 910 20.58 3.72 -71.50
N PRO A 911 20.69 3.57 -72.84
CA PRO A 911 21.32 2.38 -73.41
C PRO A 911 22.81 2.34 -73.05
N ALA A 912 23.32 1.15 -72.71
CA ALA A 912 24.74 0.94 -72.45
C ALA A 912 25.58 1.25 -73.69
N ARG A 913 26.69 1.97 -73.50
CA ARG A 913 27.57 2.40 -74.61
C ARG A 913 28.61 1.36 -74.98
N ASP A 914 28.98 0.49 -74.05
CA ASP A 914 29.94 -0.59 -74.21
C ASP A 914 29.63 -1.79 -73.27
N ASP A 915 30.39 -2.88 -73.40
CA ASP A 915 30.22 -4.10 -72.61
C ASP A 915 30.45 -3.89 -71.11
N SER A 916 31.35 -2.97 -70.73
CA SER A 916 31.64 -2.64 -69.33
C SER A 916 30.48 -1.87 -68.67
N GLU A 917 29.84 -0.96 -69.41
CA GLU A 917 28.60 -0.33 -69.00
C GLU A 917 27.47 -1.37 -68.97
N GLY A 918 27.42 -2.31 -69.91
CA GLY A 918 26.45 -3.42 -69.95
C GLY A 918 26.47 -4.27 -68.66
N ASP A 919 27.65 -4.64 -68.19
CA ASP A 919 27.82 -5.35 -66.91
C ASP A 919 27.31 -4.51 -65.72
N SER A 920 27.60 -3.20 -65.70
CA SER A 920 27.10 -2.31 -64.64
C SER A 920 25.57 -2.12 -64.68
N HIS A 921 24.95 -2.10 -65.87
CA HIS A 921 23.50 -2.06 -66.03
C HIS A 921 22.84 -3.34 -65.50
N ALA A 922 23.44 -4.51 -65.75
CA ALA A 922 22.95 -5.78 -65.22
C ALA A 922 23.02 -5.82 -63.68
N VAL A 923 24.10 -5.31 -63.08
CA VAL A 923 24.26 -5.21 -61.62
C VAL A 923 23.23 -4.25 -61.02
N VAL A 924 23.00 -3.09 -61.64
CA VAL A 924 21.96 -2.14 -61.19
C VAL A 924 20.57 -2.74 -61.31
N ALA A 925 20.24 -3.41 -62.41
CA ALA A 925 18.96 -4.09 -62.59
C ALA A 925 18.74 -5.16 -61.50
N ALA A 926 19.75 -5.99 -61.22
CA ALA A 926 19.69 -6.98 -60.14
C ALA A 926 19.48 -6.35 -58.76
N LEU A 927 20.09 -5.19 -58.50
CA LEU A 927 19.92 -4.43 -57.26
C LEU A 927 18.50 -3.85 -57.13
N LEU A 928 17.93 -3.30 -58.20
CA LEU A 928 16.54 -2.83 -58.22
C LEU A 928 15.54 -3.98 -58.01
N ASP A 929 15.78 -5.13 -58.63
CA ASP A 929 15.02 -6.35 -58.39
C ASP A 929 15.09 -6.77 -56.91
N ALA A 930 16.26 -6.67 -56.29
CA ALA A 930 16.46 -6.98 -54.88
C ALA A 930 15.70 -6.01 -53.95
N PHE A 931 15.68 -4.71 -54.26
CA PHE A 931 14.85 -3.73 -53.56
C PHE A 931 13.36 -4.06 -53.67
N GLY A 932 12.86 -4.38 -54.86
CA GLY A 932 11.44 -4.71 -55.08
C GLY A 932 10.96 -5.98 -54.36
N ARG A 933 11.89 -6.92 -54.10
CA ARG A 933 11.66 -8.17 -53.35
C ARG A 933 11.82 -8.04 -51.84
N LEU A 934 12.14 -6.84 -51.32
CA LEU A 934 12.16 -6.63 -49.86
C LEU A 934 10.79 -7.01 -49.27
N PRO A 935 10.76 -7.68 -48.10
CA PRO A 935 9.50 -7.94 -47.39
C PRO A 935 8.69 -6.67 -47.19
N ALA A 936 7.36 -6.77 -47.14
CA ALA A 936 6.49 -5.62 -46.97
C ALA A 936 6.67 -4.98 -45.59
N ARG A 937 6.45 -3.66 -45.47
CA ARG A 937 6.62 -2.93 -44.20
C ARG A 937 5.56 -3.23 -43.14
N ASP A 938 4.44 -3.81 -43.56
CA ASP A 938 3.31 -4.23 -42.73
C ASP A 938 3.34 -5.73 -42.40
N ASP A 939 4.37 -6.46 -42.87
CA ASP A 939 4.60 -7.85 -42.50
C ASP A 939 4.93 -7.97 -41.00
N ALA A 940 4.11 -8.74 -40.28
CA ALA A 940 4.25 -8.94 -38.84
C ALA A 940 5.30 -10.01 -38.48
N GLY A 941 5.83 -10.76 -39.44
CA GLY A 941 6.80 -11.83 -39.21
C GLY A 941 8.18 -11.31 -38.76
N GLU A 942 8.70 -11.79 -37.63
CA GLU A 942 9.97 -11.32 -37.06
C GLU A 942 11.16 -11.51 -38.02
N ASP A 943 11.21 -12.63 -38.74
CA ASP A 943 12.26 -12.91 -39.75
C ASP A 943 12.17 -11.97 -40.96
N ALA A 944 10.95 -11.68 -41.41
CA ALA A 944 10.69 -10.74 -42.50
C ALA A 944 11.10 -9.31 -42.12
N ARG A 945 10.80 -8.88 -40.89
CA ARG A 945 11.21 -7.57 -40.35
C ARG A 945 12.73 -7.44 -40.28
N ARG A 946 13.40 -8.43 -39.67
CA ARG A 946 14.87 -8.43 -39.53
C ARG A 946 15.59 -8.47 -40.87
N SER A 947 15.13 -9.30 -41.81
CA SER A 947 15.70 -9.36 -43.16
C SER A 947 15.49 -8.06 -43.92
N ARG A 948 14.29 -7.45 -43.88
CA ARG A 948 14.01 -6.15 -44.50
C ARG A 948 14.98 -5.05 -44.06
N VAL A 949 15.15 -4.84 -42.75
CA VAL A 949 16.03 -3.79 -42.21
C VAL A 949 17.49 -4.06 -42.57
N ARG A 950 17.96 -5.30 -42.41
CA ARG A 950 19.33 -5.71 -42.76
C ARG A 950 19.61 -5.53 -44.24
N ASP A 951 18.75 -6.08 -45.10
CA ASP A 951 18.98 -6.16 -46.54
C ASP A 951 18.82 -4.80 -47.21
N SER A 952 17.84 -3.98 -46.79
CA SER A 952 17.71 -2.60 -47.26
C SER A 952 18.96 -1.75 -46.95
N THR A 953 19.54 -1.90 -45.75
CA THR A 953 20.81 -1.24 -45.39
C THR A 953 21.95 -1.66 -46.31
N VAL A 954 22.04 -2.95 -46.66
CA VAL A 954 23.05 -3.47 -47.59
C VAL A 954 22.83 -2.93 -49.00
N TYR A 955 21.61 -2.94 -49.50
CA TYR A 955 21.27 -2.51 -50.85
C TYR A 955 21.49 -1.00 -51.03
N LYS A 956 21.13 -0.17 -50.04
CA LYS A 956 21.41 1.28 -50.05
C LYS A 956 22.91 1.58 -50.17
N ARG A 957 23.75 0.91 -49.37
CA ARG A 957 25.21 1.04 -49.46
C ARG A 957 25.75 0.60 -50.82
N GLN A 958 25.18 -0.44 -51.41
CA GLN A 958 25.54 -0.87 -52.77
C GLN A 958 25.13 0.18 -53.81
N LEU A 959 23.94 0.77 -53.69
CA LEU A 959 23.46 1.84 -54.55
C LEU A 959 24.35 3.09 -54.45
N ALA A 960 24.70 3.53 -53.24
CA ALA A 960 25.67 4.62 -53.00
C ALA A 960 27.02 4.34 -53.69
N ARG A 961 27.54 3.12 -53.53
CA ARG A 961 28.80 2.70 -54.14
C ARG A 961 28.73 2.64 -55.66
N LEU A 962 27.61 2.23 -56.24
CA LEU A 962 27.44 2.19 -57.69
C LEU A 962 27.27 3.60 -58.26
N ALA A 963 26.46 4.45 -57.62
CA ALA A 963 26.25 5.83 -58.03
C ALA A 963 27.56 6.63 -57.99
N SER A 964 28.36 6.49 -56.93
CA SER A 964 29.68 7.14 -56.84
C SER A 964 30.71 6.65 -57.87
N ARG A 965 30.50 5.48 -58.48
CA ARG A 965 31.42 4.88 -59.46
C ARG A 965 31.00 5.08 -60.91
N HIS A 966 29.69 5.21 -61.16
CA HIS A 966 29.13 5.25 -62.49
C HIS A 966 28.35 6.53 -62.71
N GLU A 967 28.94 7.45 -63.48
CA GLU A 967 28.33 8.77 -63.76
C GLU A 967 26.97 8.66 -64.45
N TRP A 968 26.79 7.65 -65.32
CA TRP A 968 25.52 7.40 -66.01
C TRP A 968 24.39 7.14 -65.00
N LEU A 969 24.67 6.40 -63.91
CA LEU A 969 23.70 6.04 -62.89
C LEU A 969 23.33 7.27 -62.06
N SER A 970 24.29 8.08 -61.63
CA SER A 970 24.01 9.33 -60.91
C SER A 970 23.15 10.29 -61.73
N ARG A 971 23.48 10.50 -63.01
CA ARG A 971 22.68 11.37 -63.91
C ARG A 971 21.29 10.81 -64.17
N TRP A 972 21.15 9.49 -64.29
CA TRP A 972 19.86 8.84 -64.48
C TRP A 972 18.99 8.96 -63.22
N ILE A 973 19.56 8.73 -62.03
CA ILE A 973 18.87 8.94 -60.75
C ILE A 973 18.39 10.39 -60.64
N GLU A 974 19.24 11.37 -60.95
CA GLU A 974 18.89 12.79 -60.91
C GLU A 974 17.75 13.11 -61.88
N ALA A 975 17.79 12.59 -63.11
CA ALA A 975 16.73 12.80 -64.11
C ALA A 975 15.39 12.18 -63.66
N CYS A 976 15.41 10.98 -63.08
CA CYS A 976 14.22 10.35 -62.52
C CYS A 976 13.65 11.19 -61.35
N VAL A 977 14.50 11.65 -60.43
CA VAL A 977 14.08 12.52 -59.31
C VAL A 977 13.46 13.82 -59.82
N GLN A 978 14.09 14.48 -60.80
CA GLN A 978 13.54 15.69 -61.43
C GLN A 978 12.18 15.41 -62.09
N ARG A 979 12.02 14.25 -62.73
CA ARG A 979 10.74 13.85 -63.36
C ARG A 979 9.61 13.65 -62.35
N LEU A 980 9.91 13.10 -61.17
CA LEU A 980 8.92 12.93 -60.09
C LEU A 980 8.59 14.26 -59.41
N ASN A 981 9.56 15.16 -59.23
CA ASN A 981 9.34 16.45 -58.55
C ASN A 981 8.38 17.41 -59.26
N GLY A 982 7.91 17.08 -60.46
CA GLY A 982 6.90 17.86 -61.18
C GLY A 982 7.40 19.24 -61.61
N GLN A 983 6.48 20.02 -62.19
CA GLN A 983 6.70 21.39 -62.62
C GLN A 983 5.59 22.29 -62.03
N PRO A 984 5.94 23.27 -61.17
CA PRO A 984 4.97 24.21 -60.64
C PRO A 984 4.17 24.90 -61.74
N GLY A 985 2.84 24.88 -61.62
CA GLY A 985 1.91 25.36 -62.65
C GLY A 985 1.30 24.26 -63.54
N GLU A 986 1.80 23.02 -63.46
CA GLU A 986 1.23 21.85 -64.15
C GLU A 986 0.84 20.76 -63.13
N PRO A 987 -0.38 20.75 -62.57
CA PRO A 987 -0.77 19.83 -61.50
C PRO A 987 -0.55 18.34 -61.81
N ALA A 988 -0.89 17.89 -63.03
CA ALA A 988 -0.72 16.49 -63.46
C ALA A 988 0.75 16.02 -63.50
N SER A 989 1.72 16.94 -63.43
CA SER A 989 3.13 16.59 -63.37
C SER A 989 3.54 16.01 -62.01
N PHE A 990 2.74 16.25 -60.95
CA PHE A 990 3.00 15.80 -59.58
C PHE A 990 2.34 14.45 -59.23
N ASP A 991 1.46 13.90 -60.09
CA ASP A 991 0.71 12.66 -59.84
C ASP A 991 1.62 11.48 -59.41
N ALA A 992 2.80 11.37 -60.03
CA ALA A 992 3.77 10.32 -59.72
C ALA A 992 4.36 10.47 -58.31
N LEU A 993 4.63 11.71 -57.87
CA LEU A 993 5.12 12.00 -56.52
C LEU A 993 4.01 11.88 -55.49
N GLU A 994 2.78 12.29 -55.80
CA GLU A 994 1.61 12.06 -54.95
C GLU A 994 1.40 10.55 -54.71
N GLN A 995 1.44 9.74 -55.77
CA GLN A 995 1.34 8.29 -55.66
C GLN A 995 2.46 7.72 -54.78
N LEU A 996 3.72 8.14 -54.98
CA LEU A 996 4.84 7.72 -54.15
C LEU A 996 4.60 8.07 -52.67
N VAL A 997 4.23 9.32 -52.35
CA VAL A 997 3.96 9.76 -50.97
C VAL A 997 2.80 8.95 -50.37
N SER A 998 1.76 8.68 -51.16
CA SER A 998 0.59 7.92 -50.73
C SER A 998 0.90 6.47 -50.37
N THR A 999 2.07 5.96 -50.75
CA THR A 999 2.52 4.60 -50.41
C THR A 999 3.58 4.60 -49.32
N GLN A 1000 3.83 5.68 -48.57
CA GLN A 1000 4.82 5.71 -47.49
C GLN A 1000 4.25 5.29 -46.12
N ALA A 1001 5.12 5.04 -45.14
CA ALA A 1001 4.71 4.67 -43.77
C ALA A 1001 4.19 5.86 -42.95
N TYR A 1002 4.09 7.04 -43.56
CA TYR A 1002 3.57 8.26 -42.96
C TYR A 1002 2.59 8.95 -43.90
N ARG A 1003 1.78 9.83 -43.31
CA ARG A 1003 0.91 10.76 -44.02
C ARG A 1003 1.25 12.17 -43.56
N LEU A 1004 1.65 13.02 -44.48
CA LEU A 1004 1.91 14.43 -44.22
C LEU A 1004 0.59 15.21 -44.21
N ALA A 1005 0.44 16.11 -43.26
CA ALA A 1005 -0.76 16.92 -43.12
C ALA A 1005 -0.43 18.35 -42.67
N ASP A 1006 -1.40 19.25 -42.82
CA ASP A 1006 -1.32 20.63 -42.31
C ASP A 1006 -1.08 20.60 -40.79
N TRP A 1007 -0.17 21.44 -40.28
CA TRP A 1007 0.11 21.58 -38.86
C TRP A 1007 -1.13 21.93 -38.02
N ARG A 1008 -2.18 22.48 -38.64
CA ARG A 1008 -3.47 22.82 -38.03
C ARG A 1008 -4.47 21.65 -37.94
N VAL A 1009 -4.13 20.48 -38.46
CA VAL A 1009 -4.97 19.28 -38.30
C VAL A 1009 -5.26 19.05 -36.81
N ALA A 1010 -6.48 18.61 -36.51
CA ALA A 1010 -6.97 18.52 -35.14
C ALA A 1010 -6.05 17.66 -34.29
N SER A 1011 -5.81 18.12 -33.05
CA SER A 1011 -4.95 17.42 -32.09
C SER A 1011 -5.37 15.95 -31.89
N ASP A 1012 -6.65 15.63 -32.03
CA ASP A 1012 -7.19 14.28 -31.81
C ASP A 1012 -6.96 13.32 -32.99
N ASP A 1013 -6.49 13.79 -34.15
CA ASP A 1013 -6.27 12.95 -35.34
C ASP A 1013 -4.88 12.27 -35.34
N VAL A 1014 -3.94 12.73 -34.50
CA VAL A 1014 -2.57 12.19 -34.43
C VAL A 1014 -2.59 10.82 -33.76
N ASN A 1015 -2.07 9.80 -34.46
CA ASN A 1015 -2.15 8.40 -34.03
C ASN A 1015 -0.92 7.91 -33.26
N TYR A 1016 -0.21 8.78 -32.56
CA TYR A 1016 0.82 8.41 -31.59
C TYR A 1016 0.69 9.26 -30.33
N ARG A 1017 1.09 8.69 -29.19
CA ARG A 1017 1.02 9.40 -27.91
C ARG A 1017 2.02 10.55 -27.94
N ARG A 1018 1.54 11.77 -27.70
CA ARG A 1018 2.38 12.96 -27.53
C ARG A 1018 2.63 13.24 -26.06
N PHE A 1019 3.72 13.93 -25.78
CA PHE A 1019 3.91 14.55 -24.46
C PHE A 1019 3.21 15.90 -24.45
N PHE A 1020 2.08 15.99 -23.72
CA PHE A 1020 1.09 17.07 -23.88
C PHE A 1020 0.59 17.17 -25.34
N ASP A 1021 0.15 18.36 -25.77
CA ASP A 1021 -0.27 18.64 -27.15
C ASP A 1021 0.89 19.12 -28.05
N VAL A 1022 2.12 18.71 -27.73
CA VAL A 1022 3.33 19.13 -28.47
C VAL A 1022 3.66 18.12 -29.57
N ASN A 1023 3.42 18.49 -30.83
CA ASN A 1023 3.65 17.61 -31.99
C ASN A 1023 5.12 17.18 -32.17
N THR A 1024 6.07 17.94 -31.60
CA THR A 1024 7.50 17.63 -31.73
C THR A 1024 8.00 16.51 -30.82
N LEU A 1025 7.17 15.98 -29.92
CA LEU A 1025 7.58 15.00 -28.90
C LEU A 1025 6.72 13.73 -28.97
N ALA A 1026 7.32 12.60 -29.32
CA ALA A 1026 6.63 11.29 -29.31
C ALA A 1026 6.91 10.54 -28.01
N GLY A 1027 5.86 9.95 -27.45
CA GLY A 1027 5.88 9.16 -26.23
C GLY A 1027 6.58 7.83 -26.42
N LEU A 1028 7.36 7.43 -25.41
CA LEU A 1028 8.10 6.17 -25.34
C LEU A 1028 7.33 5.12 -24.54
N ARG A 1029 7.52 3.85 -24.91
CA ARG A 1029 6.94 2.68 -24.23
C ARG A 1029 7.88 2.16 -23.14
N MET A 1030 8.01 2.92 -22.07
CA MET A 1030 8.90 2.60 -20.93
C MET A 1030 8.54 1.32 -20.19
N GLU A 1031 7.33 0.78 -20.38
CA GLU A 1031 6.97 -0.54 -19.86
C GLU A 1031 7.76 -1.69 -20.51
N ARG A 1032 8.42 -1.44 -21.66
CA ARG A 1032 9.26 -2.43 -22.34
C ARG A 1032 10.71 -2.35 -21.85
N GLN A 1033 11.24 -3.49 -21.42
CA GLN A 1033 12.61 -3.62 -20.91
C GLN A 1033 13.67 -3.08 -21.89
N GLU A 1034 13.55 -3.38 -23.17
CA GLU A 1034 14.52 -2.94 -24.21
C GLU A 1034 14.58 -1.41 -24.34
N VAL A 1035 13.42 -0.74 -24.23
CA VAL A 1035 13.29 0.72 -24.29
C VAL A 1035 13.87 1.36 -23.02
N PHE A 1036 13.52 0.80 -21.86
CA PHE A 1036 14.09 1.22 -20.58
C PHE A 1036 15.63 1.14 -20.61
N GLU A 1037 16.18 0.00 -21.04
CA GLU A 1037 17.62 -0.21 -21.13
C GLU A 1037 18.29 0.74 -22.12
N ALA A 1038 17.73 0.89 -23.33
CA ALA A 1038 18.31 1.77 -24.35
C ALA A 1038 18.38 3.24 -23.90
N THR A 1039 17.37 3.71 -23.17
CA THR A 1039 17.28 5.11 -22.72
C THR A 1039 18.03 5.40 -21.42
N HIS A 1040 18.21 4.40 -20.55
CA HIS A 1040 18.83 4.60 -19.23
C HIS A 1040 20.29 4.15 -19.15
N ARG A 1041 20.79 3.38 -20.13
CA ARG A 1041 22.14 2.78 -20.09
C ARG A 1041 23.25 3.76 -19.69
N LYS A 1042 23.30 4.93 -20.35
CA LYS A 1042 24.35 5.93 -20.14
C LYS A 1042 24.24 6.63 -18.77
N VAL A 1043 23.03 7.02 -18.39
CA VAL A 1043 22.74 7.65 -17.09
C VAL A 1043 23.06 6.70 -15.94
N LEU A 1044 22.67 5.44 -16.06
CA LEU A 1044 22.99 4.39 -15.08
C LEU A 1044 24.50 4.15 -14.98
N HIS A 1045 25.23 4.18 -16.10
CA HIS A 1045 26.69 4.09 -16.09
C HIS A 1045 27.32 5.25 -15.29
N TRP A 1046 26.87 6.49 -15.50
CA TRP A 1046 27.36 7.65 -14.75
C TRP A 1046 27.07 7.57 -13.25
N LEU A 1047 25.93 7.02 -12.85
CA LEU A 1047 25.62 6.77 -11.44
C LEU A 1047 26.53 5.68 -10.84
N GLN A 1048 26.75 4.59 -11.59
CA GLN A 1048 27.62 3.50 -11.17
C GLN A 1048 29.07 3.98 -10.95
N ASP A 1049 29.56 4.83 -11.85
CA ASP A 1049 30.90 5.44 -11.76
C ASP A 1049 31.00 6.58 -10.74
N GLY A 1050 29.87 6.96 -10.12
CA GLY A 1050 29.80 8.05 -9.15
C GLY A 1050 30.09 9.43 -9.75
N LEU A 1051 29.83 9.61 -11.04
CA LEU A 1051 29.80 10.92 -11.70
C LEU A 1051 28.51 11.66 -11.34
N LEU A 1052 27.40 10.92 -11.18
CA LEU A 1052 26.14 11.41 -10.64
C LEU A 1052 25.94 10.95 -9.20
N THR A 1053 25.29 11.79 -8.40
CA THR A 1053 24.91 11.50 -7.00
C THR A 1053 23.42 11.19 -6.87
N GLY A 1054 22.59 11.69 -7.79
CA GLY A 1054 21.17 11.40 -7.83
C GLY A 1054 20.54 11.75 -9.17
N LEU A 1055 19.28 11.36 -9.34
CA LEU A 1055 18.44 11.73 -10.49
C LEU A 1055 17.20 12.45 -9.99
N ARG A 1056 16.74 13.42 -10.78
CA ARG A 1056 15.38 13.98 -10.68
C ARG A 1056 14.59 13.43 -11.87
N ILE A 1057 13.54 12.66 -11.60
CA ILE A 1057 12.69 12.08 -12.63
C ILE A 1057 11.56 13.06 -12.91
N ASP A 1058 11.53 13.64 -14.11
CA ASP A 1058 10.47 14.56 -14.50
C ASP A 1058 9.25 13.82 -15.03
N HIS A 1059 8.09 14.39 -14.73
CA HIS A 1059 6.78 13.91 -15.20
C HIS A 1059 6.57 12.39 -15.19
N PRO A 1060 6.91 11.65 -14.11
CA PRO A 1060 6.70 10.20 -14.08
C PRO A 1060 5.23 9.79 -14.22
N ASP A 1061 4.29 10.73 -14.02
CA ASP A 1061 2.85 10.60 -14.28
C ASP A 1061 2.52 10.43 -15.78
N GLY A 1062 3.42 10.84 -16.68
CA GLY A 1062 3.32 10.60 -18.11
C GLY A 1062 3.70 9.18 -18.54
N LEU A 1063 4.06 8.28 -17.63
CA LEU A 1063 4.36 6.87 -17.93
C LEU A 1063 3.09 6.01 -17.94
N SER A 1064 3.08 4.96 -18.76
CA SER A 1064 2.01 3.95 -18.82
C SER A 1064 1.87 3.19 -17.48
N ASP A 1065 3.00 2.83 -16.87
CA ASP A 1065 3.11 2.24 -15.54
C ASP A 1065 4.28 2.86 -14.76
N PRO A 1066 4.03 3.95 -14.00
CA PRO A 1066 5.06 4.61 -13.22
C PRO A 1066 5.66 3.71 -12.13
N LEU A 1067 4.87 2.79 -11.56
CA LEU A 1067 5.34 1.92 -10.48
C LEU A 1067 6.36 0.91 -11.01
N ALA A 1068 6.02 0.20 -12.09
CA ALA A 1068 6.91 -0.76 -12.74
C ALA A 1068 8.22 -0.08 -13.18
N TYR A 1069 8.14 1.14 -13.71
CA TYR A 1069 9.33 1.92 -14.05
C TYR A 1069 10.25 2.18 -12.84
N PHE A 1070 9.71 2.60 -11.70
CA PHE A 1070 10.52 2.81 -10.49
C PHE A 1070 11.08 1.50 -9.92
N GLU A 1071 10.33 0.40 -10.01
CA GLU A 1071 10.79 -0.93 -9.63
C GLU A 1071 11.93 -1.44 -10.51
N GLN A 1072 11.99 -1.06 -11.79
CA GLN A 1072 13.10 -1.35 -12.70
C GLN A 1072 14.31 -0.43 -12.47
N LEU A 1073 14.09 0.86 -12.25
CA LEU A 1073 15.15 1.86 -12.04
C LEU A 1073 15.92 1.62 -10.74
N SER A 1074 15.22 1.23 -9.68
CA SER A 1074 15.79 1.08 -8.34
C SER A 1074 16.92 0.02 -8.28
N PRO A 1075 16.78 -1.23 -8.78
CA PRO A 1075 17.86 -2.22 -8.89
C PRO A 1075 18.97 -1.85 -9.87
N ALA A 1076 18.65 -1.23 -11.00
CA ALA A 1076 19.62 -0.90 -12.03
C ALA A 1076 20.65 0.15 -11.56
N MET A 1077 20.20 1.10 -10.73
CA MET A 1077 21.06 2.08 -10.04
C MET A 1077 21.95 1.45 -8.96
N ARG A 1078 21.62 0.25 -8.45
CA ARG A 1078 22.35 -0.42 -7.35
C ARG A 1078 23.60 -1.19 -7.78
N ARG A 1079 23.75 -1.57 -9.06
CA ARG A 1079 24.88 -2.40 -9.53
C ARG A 1079 26.21 -1.60 -9.60
N ARG A 1080 26.86 -1.33 -8.47
CA ARG A 1080 28.26 -0.85 -8.47
C ARG A 1080 29.24 -2.02 -8.66
N ARG A 1081 30.18 -1.89 -9.60
CA ARG A 1081 31.31 -2.81 -9.79
C ARG A 1081 32.22 -2.79 -8.54
N LYS A 1082 32.54 -3.98 -8.03
CA LYS A 1082 33.53 -4.31 -6.97
C LYS A 1082 35.01 -4.03 -7.37
N TRP A 1083 35.31 -2.98 -8.14
CA TRP A 1083 36.68 -2.70 -8.59
C TRP A 1083 37.22 -1.37 -8.02
N SER A 1084 37.82 -1.47 -6.83
CA SER A 1084 38.85 -0.61 -6.22
C SER A 1084 38.62 -0.52 -4.70
N GLY A 1085 39.61 -0.97 -3.93
CA GLY A 1085 39.54 -1.24 -2.48
C GLY A 1085 39.46 -0.01 -1.56
N THR A 1086 38.55 0.92 -1.83
CA THR A 1086 38.22 2.00 -0.89
C THR A 1086 36.73 1.96 -0.60
N SER A 1087 36.38 1.76 0.68
CA SER A 1087 35.01 1.88 1.17
C SER A 1087 34.48 3.28 0.83
N ARG A 1088 33.35 3.33 0.10
CA ARG A 1088 32.68 4.58 -0.26
C ARG A 1088 31.19 4.46 0.04
N ALA A 1089 30.64 5.52 0.63
CA ALA A 1089 29.26 5.61 1.11
C ALA A 1089 28.20 5.39 0.01
N PRO A 1090 27.02 4.83 0.36
CA PRO A 1090 25.91 4.61 -0.55
C PRO A 1090 25.24 5.92 -1.02
N CYS A 1091 24.69 5.93 -2.23
CA CYS A 1091 23.83 7.02 -2.73
C CYS A 1091 22.50 7.05 -1.97
N THR A 1092 22.03 8.25 -1.63
CA THR A 1092 20.81 8.50 -0.85
C THR A 1092 19.62 8.81 -1.76
N TRP A 1093 18.43 8.36 -1.36
CA TRP A 1093 17.18 8.61 -2.08
C TRP A 1093 16.26 9.56 -1.32
N TRP A 1094 15.54 10.39 -2.07
CA TRP A 1094 14.42 11.21 -1.61
C TRP A 1094 13.24 10.98 -2.56
N TRP A 1095 12.11 10.49 -2.04
CA TRP A 1095 10.88 10.35 -2.81
C TRP A 1095 9.79 11.23 -2.19
N ARG A 1096 9.21 12.12 -2.99
CA ARG A 1096 8.02 12.91 -2.63
C ARG A 1096 6.91 12.54 -3.61
N ARG A 1097 5.91 11.78 -3.15
CA ARG A 1097 4.70 11.47 -3.91
C ARG A 1097 3.89 12.76 -4.08
N SER A 1098 3.77 13.24 -5.31
CA SER A 1098 2.62 14.06 -5.70
C SER A 1098 1.58 13.05 -6.19
N SER A 1099 0.42 12.98 -5.52
CA SER A 1099 -0.64 12.00 -5.85
C SER A 1099 -1.13 12.17 -7.29
N PRO A 1100 -1.26 11.08 -8.08
CA PRO A 1100 -1.94 11.13 -9.37
C PRO A 1100 -3.45 11.07 -9.16
N SER A 1101 -4.19 12.04 -9.73
CA SER A 1101 -5.63 11.92 -9.92
C SER A 1101 -5.89 10.88 -11.02
N THR A 1102 -6.12 9.62 -10.65
CA THR A 1102 -6.49 8.57 -11.60
C THR A 1102 -7.95 8.73 -12.06
N ARG A 1103 -8.17 9.46 -13.16
CA ARG A 1103 -9.31 9.19 -14.05
C ARG A 1103 -8.82 8.28 -15.17
N ARG A 1104 -9.12 6.97 -15.07
CA ARG A 1104 -9.03 6.08 -16.24
C ARG A 1104 -10.24 6.38 -17.14
N CYS A 1105 -9.97 6.78 -18.37
CA CYS A 1105 -10.96 6.84 -19.43
C CYS A 1105 -11.17 5.41 -19.97
N PRO A 1106 -12.39 4.83 -19.94
CA PRO A 1106 -12.65 3.55 -20.59
C PRO A 1106 -12.99 3.78 -22.07
N ARG A 1107 -12.10 3.37 -22.98
CA ARG A 1107 -12.44 3.16 -24.40
C ARG A 1107 -13.11 1.78 -24.53
N THR A 1108 -14.42 1.73 -24.77
CA THR A 1108 -15.09 0.72 -25.63
C THR A 1108 -16.55 1.11 -25.91
N GLY A 1109 -16.91 1.25 -27.19
CA GLY A 1109 -18.20 0.76 -27.71
C GLY A 1109 -19.36 1.74 -27.95
N ARG A 1110 -19.41 2.28 -29.18
CA ARG A 1110 -20.61 2.62 -29.99
C ARG A 1110 -21.80 3.33 -29.31
N CYS A 1111 -21.98 4.60 -29.64
CA CYS A 1111 -23.31 5.22 -29.70
C CYS A 1111 -23.49 6.01 -31.00
N THR A 1112 -24.49 5.58 -31.76
CA THR A 1112 -25.19 6.30 -32.81
C THR A 1112 -25.93 7.51 -32.23
N ALA A 1113 -25.69 8.73 -32.74
CA ALA A 1113 -26.69 9.78 -32.98
C ALA A 1113 -26.02 11.13 -33.37
N THR A 1114 -26.57 11.74 -34.40
CA THR A 1114 -26.24 13.02 -35.04
C THR A 1114 -26.60 14.27 -34.19
N PRO A 1115 -26.10 15.47 -34.56
CA PRO A 1115 -25.91 16.62 -33.66
C PRO A 1115 -27.01 17.69 -33.74
N ALA A 1116 -27.18 18.46 -32.66
CA ALA A 1116 -27.82 19.78 -32.72
C ALA A 1116 -27.29 20.73 -31.63
N THR A 1117 -26.53 21.73 -32.09
CA THR A 1117 -26.48 23.14 -31.63
C THR A 1117 -26.30 23.46 -30.14
N ALA A 1118 -25.14 24.02 -29.78
CA ALA A 1118 -25.02 25.45 -29.43
C ALA A 1118 -23.56 25.85 -29.14
N SER A 1119 -23.02 26.66 -30.04
CA SER A 1119 -21.81 27.47 -29.93
C SER A 1119 -22.01 28.71 -29.06
N ALA A 1120 -21.00 29.07 -28.25
CA ALA A 1120 -20.58 30.42 -27.80
C ALA A 1120 -20.01 30.33 -26.37
N ALA A 1121 -18.88 30.91 -25.97
CA ALA A 1121 -17.87 31.74 -26.63
C ALA A 1121 -16.61 31.70 -25.75
N TRP A 1122 -15.43 31.45 -26.32
CA TRP A 1122 -14.13 31.76 -25.71
C TRP A 1122 -13.28 32.46 -26.77
N SER A 1123 -13.26 33.80 -26.73
CA SER A 1123 -12.25 34.61 -27.41
C SER A 1123 -12.05 35.93 -26.66
N THR A 1124 -10.85 36.16 -26.13
CA THR A 1124 -10.08 37.42 -25.97
C THR A 1124 -9.02 37.21 -24.88
N ALA A 1125 -7.78 36.89 -25.25
CA ALA A 1125 -6.64 37.82 -25.45
C ALA A 1125 -6.08 38.39 -24.11
N SER A 1126 -4.95 37.88 -23.60
CA SER A 1126 -3.57 38.33 -23.88
C SER A 1126 -3.30 39.82 -23.64
N SER A 1127 -2.79 40.17 -22.44
CA SER A 1127 -1.87 41.31 -22.26
C SER A 1127 -1.04 41.19 -20.97
N TRP A 1128 0.25 40.86 -21.09
CA TRP A 1128 1.27 41.11 -20.07
C TRP A 1128 2.13 42.30 -20.53
N ARG A 1129 2.13 43.40 -19.76
CA ARG A 1129 3.10 44.51 -19.94
C ARG A 1129 4.07 44.58 -18.77
N ARG A 1130 5.36 44.60 -19.13
CA ARG A 1130 6.53 44.85 -18.28
C ARG A 1130 6.42 46.17 -17.49
N ARG A 1131 6.85 46.15 -16.22
CA ARG A 1131 7.50 47.29 -15.55
C ARG A 1131 8.61 46.82 -14.61
N THR A 1132 9.85 47.10 -15.01
CA THR A 1132 11.09 47.05 -14.22
C THR A 1132 11.13 48.18 -13.18
N ARG A 1133 11.61 47.94 -11.96
CA ARG A 1133 12.36 48.93 -11.15
C ARG A 1133 13.41 48.26 -10.25
N LYS A 1134 14.67 48.61 -10.56
CA LYS A 1134 15.88 48.46 -9.73
C LYS A 1134 15.70 49.19 -8.39
N ARG A 1135 16.17 48.62 -7.27
CA ARG A 1135 16.37 49.35 -6.00
C ARG A 1135 17.86 49.67 -5.84
N CYS A 1136 18.17 50.97 -5.72
CA CYS A 1136 19.48 51.49 -5.36
C CYS A 1136 19.62 51.57 -3.83
N TRP A 1137 20.85 51.40 -3.37
CA TRP A 1137 21.32 51.58 -1.98
C TRP A 1137 21.30 53.05 -1.54
N PRO A 1138 21.21 53.35 -0.23
CA PRO A 1138 21.61 54.65 0.34
C PRO A 1138 23.05 54.62 0.93
N PRO A 1139 23.69 55.80 1.13
CA PRO A 1139 25.10 55.94 1.53
C PRO A 1139 25.30 55.94 3.06
N GLY A 1140 26.55 55.81 3.52
CA GLY A 1140 26.87 55.29 4.86
C GLY A 1140 27.37 56.26 5.97
N ARG A 1141 27.61 55.60 7.13
CA ARG A 1141 28.43 55.91 8.35
C ARG A 1141 27.95 57.00 9.33
N PRO A 1142 28.39 56.99 10.63
CA PRO A 1142 29.06 55.95 11.45
C PRO A 1142 28.44 55.68 12.86
N SER A 1143 28.94 54.64 13.55
CA SER A 1143 28.81 54.29 15.00
C SER A 1143 29.15 55.45 15.97
N PRO A 1144 28.98 55.38 17.33
CA PRO A 1144 28.84 54.18 18.20
C PRO A 1144 27.90 54.29 19.44
N ALA A 1145 27.88 53.19 20.20
CA ALA A 1145 27.85 53.11 21.67
C ALA A 1145 26.53 52.73 22.41
N THR A 1146 26.75 51.82 23.37
CA THR A 1146 26.06 51.61 24.66
C THR A 1146 24.67 50.98 24.73
N ARG A 1147 24.68 49.68 25.08
CA ARG A 1147 23.92 49.00 26.17
C ARG A 1147 23.35 49.93 27.27
N PRO A 1148 22.49 49.44 28.19
CA PRO A 1148 21.49 48.35 28.13
C PRO A 1148 20.18 48.75 28.87
N THR A 1149 19.36 47.75 29.24
CA THR A 1149 18.36 47.76 30.33
C THR A 1149 17.11 48.61 30.11
N SER A 1150 15.92 48.21 30.49
CA SER A 1150 15.35 47.02 31.14
C SER A 1150 13.83 47.25 31.15
N THR A 1151 13.06 46.21 31.48
CA THR A 1151 11.79 46.27 32.25
C THR A 1151 10.74 47.31 31.85
N SER A 1152 9.49 47.02 31.62
CA SER A 1152 8.64 45.91 32.02
C SER A 1152 7.22 46.42 31.82
N CYS A 1153 6.28 45.48 31.76
CA CYS A 1153 4.91 45.66 32.21
C CYS A 1153 3.98 46.54 31.37
N CYS A 1154 3.15 45.78 30.66
CA CYS A 1154 1.73 45.64 30.98
C CYS A 1154 0.77 46.58 30.27
N THR A 1155 -0.28 45.91 29.78
CA THR A 1155 -1.68 46.35 29.73
C THR A 1155 -1.97 47.59 28.87
N SER A 1156 -2.97 47.60 28.00
CA SER A 1156 -4.08 46.70 27.78
C SER A 1156 -4.80 47.18 26.52
N ALA A 1157 -5.68 46.31 26.04
CA ALA A 1157 -6.95 46.66 25.43
C ALA A 1157 -6.96 47.30 24.02
N ARG A 1158 -7.43 46.45 23.09
CA ARG A 1158 -8.55 46.73 22.17
C ARG A 1158 -8.34 47.81 21.12
N SER A 1159 -8.03 47.35 19.91
CA SER A 1159 -9.01 47.33 18.80
C SER A 1159 -8.62 46.24 17.81
#